data_AF-A0A1N6DXN8-F1
#
_entry.id   AF-A0A1N6DXN8-F1
#
_cell.length_a   1.000
_cell.length_b   1.000
_cell.length_c   1.000
_cell.angle_alpha   90.00
_cell.angle_beta   90.00
_cell.angle_gamma   90.00
#
_symmetry.space_group_name_H-M   'P 1'
#
loop_
_entity.id
_entity.type
_entity.pdbx_description
1 polymer ?
#
loop_
_entity_poly.entity_id
_entity_poly.type
_entity_poly.pdbx_seq_one_letter_code
_entity_poly.pdbx_strand_id
1 'polypeptide(L)'
;MQLPRGIGKIVFGAAAIALAGGIWASGLLVSTDDDTTKVAQIETAKQISDEGQAEGKVVWTCSMHPQIQLPQPGKCPLCFMDLIKLEIDANTAATESYRQIELDTNARKLAEVEVTPVTRKSVTAGRRMVGKVDYDESRVETISAWTAGRIDRLLIAKTGSVVRKGQPMAVIYSPELYSAQAELIQATAAKVKLSSQSSSLIRKSVENNISAAKEKLRLLGLSEGQIAAIANQKTPSKNLTVYAPQAGIVIRKDVVEGAYVKAGQPLYSIADLSAVWVVLDAYETDLPWIKEGDDAVFTAEAFPGEQFTGRIVYIDPTVNQKTRTVAVRIEVANTQGKLKPGMFVQALQRKAVSGDEAPLVIPTSAPLITGKRAIVYVQNPEKEGVYVGREIVLGAKTNNTYVVKSGLEEGELVVSKGAFKLDSALQIKAKPSMMSDTEGVHMSSGHDAHEGHSSDHLGAPSILVSKLYFMNKDFEALQSALQQRDNARAQALFAKIGKKLSSIETWMLEGEAMLAWKEHGMLLANDCVLGAEAETFKRQHELFALAHAHYTALKRAFGVQDAAKSLTPSLKAPEKFKIQICSALIAYTEVAEALSQDNAEGARVALKGFSAALNSVSDAGLSEKASKFWADKKRLMTSGIAEMRNASDIEGIRKGFFTISNGLLDVAKKMGISLSGDVYEMHCPMAFDNKGATWLQQDESIRNPYFGSKMFNCGEVKKQLAVD
;
A
#
# COMPACT_ATOMS: atom_id res chain seq x y z
N MET A 1 32.18 22.83 -45.00
CA MET A 1 32.87 23.76 -44.08
C MET A 1 33.26 22.95 -42.83
N GLN A 2 34.26 22.07 -42.98
CA GLN A 2 35.65 22.19 -42.49
C GLN A 2 35.80 22.16 -40.95
N LEU A 3 36.03 20.94 -40.45
CA LEU A 3 36.82 20.59 -39.27
C LEU A 3 38.32 20.88 -39.53
N PRO A 4 39.16 20.96 -38.48
CA PRO A 4 40.53 20.51 -38.57
C PRO A 4 40.85 19.33 -37.65
N ARG A 5 41.59 18.39 -38.24
CA ARG A 5 42.33 17.28 -37.63
C ARG A 5 43.72 17.77 -37.20
N GLY A 6 44.30 17.12 -36.19
CA GLY A 6 45.74 17.13 -35.94
C GLY A 6 46.20 15.74 -35.51
N ILE A 7 46.93 15.05 -36.40
CA ILE A 7 47.59 13.76 -36.21
C ILE A 7 49.09 14.04 -36.03
N GLY A 8 49.76 13.31 -35.13
CA GLY A 8 51.22 13.22 -35.07
C GLY A 8 51.64 11.89 -34.45
N LYS A 9 52.30 11.05 -35.26
CA LYS A 9 52.69 9.65 -35.02
C LYS A 9 54.18 9.56 -34.65
N ILE A 10 54.51 8.58 -33.79
CA ILE A 10 55.62 7.59 -33.87
C ILE A 10 57.07 8.10 -33.83
N VAL A 11 57.94 7.50 -32.99
CA VAL A 11 59.16 6.76 -33.37
C VAL A 11 59.64 5.85 -32.23
N PHE A 12 60.08 4.66 -32.65
CA PHE A 12 60.64 3.48 -31.99
C PHE A 12 61.99 3.69 -31.25
N GLY A 13 62.33 2.75 -30.37
CA GLY A 13 63.72 2.44 -30.04
C GLY A 13 63.89 1.41 -28.91
N ALA A 14 64.04 0.13 -29.28
CA ALA A 14 64.39 -0.99 -28.40
C ALA A 14 65.88 -1.36 -28.55
N ALA A 15 66.55 -1.70 -27.44
CA ALA A 15 67.74 -2.57 -27.29
C ALA A 15 68.14 -2.54 -25.79
N ALA A 16 68.15 -3.58 -24.94
CA ALA A 16 68.61 -4.97 -24.97
C ALA A 16 70.12 -5.17 -24.63
N ILE A 17 70.37 -5.98 -23.57
CA ILE A 17 71.58 -6.82 -23.27
C ILE A 17 72.75 -6.05 -22.59
N ALA A 18 73.51 -6.49 -21.56
CA ALA A 18 73.87 -7.76 -20.89
C ALA A 18 74.55 -7.43 -19.51
N LEU A 19 74.34 -8.16 -18.40
CA LEU A 19 75.09 -9.31 -17.81
C LEU A 19 76.26 -9.02 -16.82
N ALA A 20 76.39 -9.97 -15.88
CA ALA A 20 77.47 -10.30 -14.92
C ALA A 20 77.42 -9.59 -13.54
N GLY A 21 77.61 -10.23 -12.36
CA GLY A 21 77.90 -11.62 -11.98
C GLY A 21 78.54 -11.67 -10.56
N GLY A 22 78.29 -12.76 -9.79
CA GLY A 22 79.08 -13.26 -8.63
C GLY A 22 78.85 -12.58 -7.25
N ILE A 23 78.49 -13.23 -6.12
CA ILE A 23 78.98 -14.40 -5.34
C ILE A 23 79.85 -14.00 -4.11
N TRP A 24 79.27 -14.27 -2.90
CA TRP A 24 79.83 -14.80 -1.64
C TRP A 24 80.61 -13.99 -0.55
N ALA A 25 80.41 -14.51 0.69
CA ALA A 25 81.17 -14.42 1.95
C ALA A 25 80.82 -13.25 2.90
N SER A 26 80.19 -13.46 4.08
CA SER A 26 80.52 -14.24 5.29
C SER A 26 81.22 -13.41 6.38
N GLY A 27 80.50 -13.15 7.47
CA GLY A 27 80.94 -13.49 8.84
C GLY A 27 81.71 -12.47 9.69
N LEU A 28 81.36 -12.50 10.99
CA LEU A 28 82.13 -12.14 12.19
C LEU A 28 82.16 -10.66 12.64
N LEU A 29 81.53 -10.35 13.78
CA LEU A 29 82.15 -10.54 15.10
C LEU A 29 81.14 -10.37 16.26
N VAL A 30 81.25 -11.34 17.18
CA VAL A 30 80.74 -11.35 18.56
C VAL A 30 81.66 -10.51 19.45
N SER A 31 81.11 -9.89 20.50
CA SER A 31 81.85 -9.67 21.74
C SER A 31 80.99 -10.07 22.94
N THR A 32 81.52 -11.05 23.66
CA THR A 32 81.40 -11.43 25.09
C THR A 32 81.67 -10.22 26.01
N ASP A 33 81.42 -10.15 27.32
CA ASP A 33 81.05 -11.06 28.44
C ASP A 33 80.42 -10.12 29.52
N ASP A 34 79.33 -10.47 30.21
CA ASP A 34 79.25 -11.20 31.50
C ASP A 34 79.34 -10.27 32.74
N ASP A 35 78.25 -10.11 33.51
CA ASP A 35 78.26 -10.40 34.96
C ASP A 35 76.86 -10.33 35.63
N THR A 36 76.46 -11.52 36.09
CA THR A 36 75.63 -11.99 37.22
C THR A 36 74.91 -11.01 38.20
N THR A 37 73.63 -11.30 38.52
CA THR A 37 73.20 -11.99 39.78
C THR A 37 71.67 -12.11 39.99
N LYS A 38 71.19 -13.38 40.03
CA LYS A 38 70.21 -14.08 40.93
C LYS A 38 68.85 -13.40 41.25
N VAL A 39 67.70 -14.12 41.15
CA VAL A 39 67.17 -15.09 42.15
C VAL A 39 66.36 -16.25 41.51
N ALA A 40 66.55 -17.45 42.08
CA ALA A 40 65.99 -18.80 41.81
C ALA A 40 64.46 -18.93 42.06
N GLN A 41 63.68 -19.60 41.19
CA GLN A 41 63.31 -21.03 41.13
C GLN A 41 62.65 -21.66 42.37
N ILE A 42 61.38 -22.08 42.23
CA ILE A 42 60.79 -23.33 42.77
C ILE A 42 59.73 -23.85 41.77
N GLU A 43 59.89 -25.10 41.32
CA GLU A 43 58.90 -25.93 40.62
C GLU A 43 57.83 -26.45 41.60
N THR A 44 56.60 -26.75 41.16
CA THR A 44 55.99 -28.11 41.16
C THR A 44 54.54 -28.04 40.66
N ALA A 45 54.20 -29.00 39.81
CA ALA A 45 52.92 -29.25 39.17
C ALA A 45 51.72 -29.45 40.12
N LYS A 46 50.53 -29.02 39.66
CA LYS A 46 49.26 -29.64 40.02
C LYS A 46 48.30 -29.58 38.82
N GLN A 47 48.05 -30.75 38.23
CA GLN A 47 46.97 -30.98 37.28
C GLN A 47 45.64 -30.53 37.91
N ILE A 48 44.90 -29.67 37.20
CA ILE A 48 43.47 -29.48 37.39
C ILE A 48 42.82 -29.60 36.01
N SER A 49 41.74 -30.37 36.04
CA SER A 49 40.81 -30.80 35.01
C SER A 49 40.50 -29.79 33.91
N ASP A 50 40.50 -30.34 32.70
CA ASP A 50 39.91 -29.85 31.46
C ASP A 50 38.38 -29.64 31.66
N GLU A 51 37.98 -28.39 31.91
CA GLU A 51 36.62 -27.91 31.69
C GLU A 51 36.69 -26.99 30.47
N GLY A 52 36.26 -27.51 29.31
CA GLY A 52 36.23 -26.77 28.05
C GLY A 52 35.30 -25.56 28.12
N GLN A 53 35.87 -24.38 28.38
CA GLN A 53 35.22 -23.09 28.14
C GLN A 53 35.28 -22.80 26.64
N ALA A 54 34.11 -22.60 26.03
CA ALA A 54 33.99 -22.12 24.66
C ALA A 54 34.62 -20.72 24.55
N GLU A 55 35.70 -20.58 23.79
CA GLU A 55 36.37 -19.31 23.54
C GLU A 55 35.45 -18.35 22.75
N GLY A 56 35.14 -17.20 23.35
CA GLY A 56 34.40 -16.11 22.69
C GLY A 56 35.19 -15.49 21.54
N LYS A 57 34.50 -15.09 20.47
CA LYS A 57 35.12 -14.44 19.31
C LYS A 57 35.46 -12.98 19.65
N VAL A 58 36.74 -12.68 19.78
CA VAL A 58 37.24 -11.32 20.05
C VAL A 58 37.25 -10.51 18.77
N VAL A 59 36.59 -9.35 18.76
CA VAL A 59 36.56 -8.40 17.64
C VAL A 59 36.98 -7.02 18.16
N TRP A 60 37.69 -6.22 17.37
CA TRP A 60 38.14 -4.88 17.75
C TRP A 60 37.31 -3.81 17.02
N THR A 61 36.79 -2.82 17.76
CA THR A 61 35.92 -1.77 17.22
C THR A 61 36.29 -0.36 17.72
N CYS A 62 35.89 0.69 17.00
CA CYS A 62 36.14 2.08 17.37
C CYS A 62 34.91 2.69 18.06
N SER A 63 35.09 3.35 19.22
CA SER A 63 33.97 4.03 19.92
C SER A 63 33.23 5.07 19.06
N MET A 64 33.95 5.73 18.15
CA MET A 64 33.38 6.75 17.27
C MET A 64 32.86 6.18 15.94
N HIS A 65 33.37 5.01 15.52
CA HIS A 65 32.96 4.35 14.28
C HIS A 65 32.71 2.86 14.55
N PRO A 66 31.61 2.50 15.25
CA PRO A 66 31.34 1.11 15.66
C PRO A 66 31.14 0.15 14.47
N GLN A 67 30.88 0.70 13.28
CA GLN A 67 30.77 -0.03 12.02
C GLN A 67 32.09 -0.70 11.60
N ILE A 68 33.24 -0.21 12.10
CA ILE A 68 34.54 -0.80 11.84
C ILE A 68 34.76 -1.95 12.82
N GLN A 69 34.83 -3.16 12.30
CA GLN A 69 35.13 -4.39 13.04
C GLN A 69 36.34 -5.07 12.42
N LEU A 70 37.42 -5.16 13.17
CA LEU A 70 38.66 -5.81 12.72
C LEU A 70 39.01 -6.99 13.64
N PRO A 71 39.55 -8.09 13.09
CA PRO A 71 39.93 -9.26 13.89
C PRO A 71 41.17 -9.02 14.77
N GLN A 72 41.90 -7.93 14.53
CA GLN A 72 43.17 -7.62 15.19
C GLN A 72 43.15 -6.19 15.76
N PRO A 73 43.92 -5.93 16.83
CA PRO A 73 44.09 -4.57 17.35
C PRO A 73 44.74 -3.68 16.29
N GLY A 74 44.37 -2.40 16.27
CA GLY A 74 44.87 -1.46 15.27
C GLY A 74 44.21 -0.10 15.41
N LYS A 75 44.39 0.77 14.42
CA LYS A 75 43.75 2.08 14.36
C LYS A 75 42.53 2.04 13.46
N CYS A 76 41.49 2.77 13.85
CA CYS A 76 40.32 2.97 13.01
C CYS A 76 40.74 3.64 11.69
N PRO A 77 40.36 3.11 10.50
CA PRO A 77 40.71 3.69 9.21
C PRO A 77 39.99 5.01 8.91
N LEU A 78 38.96 5.36 9.69
CA LEU A 78 38.20 6.60 9.53
C LEU A 78 38.72 7.73 10.43
N CYS A 79 38.97 7.45 11.71
CA CYS A 79 39.39 8.49 12.68
C CYS A 79 40.75 8.26 13.33
N PHE A 80 41.48 7.21 12.94
CA PHE A 80 42.84 6.91 13.38
C PHE A 80 43.03 6.74 14.91
N MET A 81 41.94 6.59 15.67
CA MET A 81 41.97 6.23 17.08
C MET A 81 42.18 4.72 17.26
N ASP A 82 42.80 4.32 18.36
CA ASP A 82 43.02 2.91 18.68
C ASP A 82 41.69 2.18 18.86
N LEU A 83 41.60 0.99 18.27
CA LEU A 83 40.44 0.11 18.40
C LEU A 83 40.41 -0.49 19.79
N ILE A 84 39.21 -0.71 20.30
CA ILE A 84 38.92 -1.26 21.61
C ILE A 84 38.44 -2.70 21.45
N LYS A 85 38.89 -3.57 22.35
CA LYS A 85 38.50 -4.97 22.40
C LYS A 85 37.01 -5.08 22.73
N LEU A 86 36.25 -5.74 21.85
CA LEU A 86 34.86 -6.14 22.06
C LEU A 86 34.83 -7.66 22.17
N GLU A 87 34.46 -8.16 23.34
CA GLU A 87 34.20 -9.58 23.55
C GLU A 87 32.76 -9.85 23.14
N ILE A 88 32.59 -10.62 22.06
CA ILE A 88 31.26 -11.10 21.64
C ILE A 88 31.07 -12.44 22.34
N ASP A 89 30.21 -12.45 23.35
CA ASP A 89 29.80 -13.69 24.02
C ASP A 89 29.25 -14.66 22.98
N ALA A 90 29.97 -15.77 22.76
CA ALA A 90 29.61 -16.82 21.82
C ALA A 90 28.50 -17.74 22.35
N ASN A 91 27.74 -17.32 23.36
CA ASN A 91 26.59 -18.08 23.84
C ASN A 91 25.39 -17.83 22.91
N THR A 92 25.50 -18.34 21.69
CA THR A 92 24.53 -18.27 20.58
C THR A 92 23.27 -19.09 20.84
N ALA A 93 23.21 -19.87 21.92
CA ALA A 93 22.10 -20.79 22.20
C ALA A 93 20.75 -20.10 22.51
N ALA A 94 20.71 -18.78 22.77
CA ALA A 94 19.48 -18.06 23.13
C ALA A 94 19.25 -16.73 22.37
N THR A 95 19.97 -16.49 21.27
CA THR A 95 19.76 -15.28 20.46
C THR A 95 18.67 -15.54 19.41
N GLU A 96 17.52 -14.90 19.59
CA GLU A 96 16.36 -15.01 18.69
C GLU A 96 16.39 -14.05 17.50
N SER A 97 17.24 -13.01 17.53
CA SER A 97 17.38 -12.04 16.44
C SER A 97 18.76 -11.35 16.45
N TYR A 98 19.27 -11.00 15.27
CA TYR A 98 20.46 -10.14 15.14
C TYR A 98 20.29 -8.78 15.83
N ARG A 99 19.04 -8.29 15.94
CA ARG A 99 18.68 -7.03 16.61
C ARG A 99 18.24 -7.22 18.07
N GLN A 100 18.64 -8.32 18.72
CA GLN A 100 18.31 -8.60 20.12
C GLN A 100 19.30 -7.91 21.07
N ILE A 101 18.74 -7.26 22.10
CA ILE A 101 19.45 -6.75 23.25
C ILE A 101 18.83 -7.29 24.54
N GLU A 102 19.68 -7.72 25.46
CA GLU A 102 19.32 -8.07 26.83
C GLU A 102 19.83 -6.99 27.78
N LEU A 103 18.93 -6.51 28.65
CA LEU A 103 19.22 -5.56 29.70
C LEU A 103 18.90 -6.17 31.06
N ASP A 104 19.79 -5.98 32.03
CA ASP A 104 19.48 -6.27 33.43
C ASP A 104 18.45 -5.27 34.00
N THR A 105 17.98 -5.55 35.22
CA THR A 105 16.93 -4.73 35.86
C THR A 105 17.37 -3.28 36.11
N ASN A 106 18.65 -3.05 36.40
CA ASN A 106 19.18 -1.73 36.70
C ASN A 106 19.38 -0.92 35.41
N ALA A 107 19.96 -1.54 34.38
CA ALA A 107 20.13 -0.98 33.05
C ALA A 107 18.77 -0.61 32.44
N ARG A 108 17.74 -1.44 32.63
CA ARG A 108 16.37 -1.14 32.19
C ARG A 108 15.77 0.08 32.88
N LYS A 109 15.93 0.21 34.20
CA LYS A 109 15.48 1.37 34.96
C LYS A 109 16.23 2.63 34.55
N LEU A 110 17.55 2.56 34.36
CA LEU A 110 18.38 3.68 33.90
C LEU A 110 18.04 4.10 32.46
N ALA A 111 17.68 3.13 31.62
CA ALA A 111 17.20 3.38 30.28
C ALA A 111 15.75 3.94 30.25
N GLU A 112 15.03 3.93 31.37
CA GLU A 112 13.62 4.37 31.48
C GLU A 112 12.74 3.69 30.42
N VAL A 113 12.92 2.38 30.27
CA VAL A 113 12.17 1.60 29.27
C VAL A 113 10.75 1.40 29.75
N GLU A 114 9.79 1.90 28.97
CA GLU A 114 8.36 1.65 29.15
C GLU A 114 7.83 0.93 27.91
N VAL A 115 6.91 -0.01 28.12
CA VAL A 115 6.28 -0.78 27.04
C VAL A 115 4.77 -0.53 26.99
N THR A 116 4.20 -0.69 25.82
CA THR A 116 2.76 -0.51 25.57
C THR A 116 2.28 -1.59 24.62
N PRO A 117 1.14 -2.24 24.89
CA PRO A 117 0.61 -3.28 24.00
C PRO A 117 0.12 -2.69 22.68
N VAL A 118 0.41 -3.40 21.58
CA VAL A 118 -0.19 -3.15 20.27
C VAL A 118 -1.66 -3.53 20.33
N THR A 119 -2.55 -2.60 19.99
CA THR A 119 -4.00 -2.80 20.04
C THR A 119 -4.64 -2.36 18.73
N ARG A 120 -5.76 -2.98 18.35
CA ARG A 120 -6.61 -2.44 17.29
C ARG A 120 -7.46 -1.32 17.85
N LYS A 121 -7.41 -0.14 17.21
CA LYS A 121 -8.27 1.00 17.58
C LYS A 121 -8.93 1.57 16.35
N SER A 122 -10.18 2.01 16.51
CA SER A 122 -10.81 2.86 15.50
C SER A 122 -10.08 4.19 15.46
N VAL A 123 -9.49 4.49 14.31
CA VAL A 123 -8.71 5.69 14.10
C VAL A 123 -9.57 6.67 13.30
N THR A 124 -9.84 7.83 13.87
CA THR A 124 -10.45 8.95 13.15
C THR A 124 -9.34 9.89 12.69
N ALA A 125 -8.98 9.81 11.41
CA ALA A 125 -8.12 10.82 10.81
C ALA A 125 -8.98 12.06 10.55
N GLY A 126 -8.97 13.00 11.50
CA GLY A 126 -9.63 14.29 11.33
C GLY A 126 -8.76 15.22 10.48
N ARG A 127 -9.21 15.58 9.27
CA ARG A 127 -8.54 16.64 8.50
C ARG A 127 -9.16 17.98 8.81
N ARG A 128 -8.30 18.94 9.13
CA ARG A 128 -8.69 20.33 9.34
C ARG A 128 -8.59 21.06 8.02
N MET A 129 -9.71 21.60 7.57
CA MET A 129 -9.77 22.50 6.42
C MET A 129 -10.25 23.86 6.91
N VAL A 130 -9.73 24.90 6.28
CA VAL A 130 -10.16 26.28 6.52
C VAL A 130 -10.94 26.77 5.31
N GLY A 131 -11.81 27.73 5.52
CA GLY A 131 -12.58 28.29 4.43
C GLY A 131 -13.37 29.50 4.86
N LYS A 132 -14.31 29.87 4.00
CA LYS A 132 -15.21 31.00 4.23
C LYS A 132 -16.62 30.70 3.74
N VAL A 133 -17.59 31.36 4.36
CA VAL A 133 -18.95 31.44 3.82
C VAL A 133 -18.94 32.35 2.60
N ASP A 134 -19.56 31.93 1.51
CA ASP A 134 -19.75 32.68 0.28
C ASP A 134 -21.23 32.68 -0.14
N TYR A 135 -21.56 33.53 -1.10
CA TYR A 135 -22.90 33.56 -1.69
C TYR A 135 -23.12 32.30 -2.52
N ASP A 136 -24.35 31.77 -2.50
CA ASP A 136 -24.80 30.85 -3.52
C ASP A 136 -24.98 31.63 -4.83
N GLU A 137 -24.05 31.48 -5.78
CA GLU A 137 -24.05 32.21 -7.05
C GLU A 137 -25.33 31.95 -7.86
N SER A 138 -25.97 30.78 -7.69
CA SER A 138 -27.23 30.46 -8.36
C SER A 138 -28.43 31.28 -7.84
N ARG A 139 -28.26 31.90 -6.67
CA ARG A 139 -29.25 32.74 -5.98
C ARG A 139 -28.92 34.22 -5.97
N VAL A 140 -27.89 34.62 -6.71
CA VAL A 140 -27.54 36.03 -6.92
C VAL A 140 -28.13 36.50 -8.25
N GLU A 141 -28.98 37.53 -8.17
CA GLU A 141 -29.59 38.14 -9.35
C GLU A 141 -29.13 39.59 -9.49
N THR A 142 -28.71 39.97 -10.70
CA THR A 142 -28.29 41.34 -11.01
C THR A 142 -29.37 42.06 -11.80
N ILE A 143 -29.84 43.18 -11.26
CA ILE A 143 -30.79 44.08 -11.91
C ILE A 143 -29.99 45.05 -12.78
N SER A 144 -30.19 44.98 -14.09
CA SER A 144 -29.58 45.91 -15.05
C SER A 144 -30.60 46.88 -15.64
N ALA A 145 -30.13 48.02 -16.13
CA ALA A 145 -30.97 48.97 -16.86
C ALA A 145 -31.33 48.40 -18.23
N TRP A 146 -32.63 48.32 -18.55
CA TRP A 146 -33.10 47.86 -19.86
C TRP A 146 -32.95 48.90 -20.97
N THR A 147 -32.81 50.17 -20.60
CA THR A 147 -32.78 51.33 -21.50
C THR A 147 -31.93 52.42 -20.88
N ALA A 148 -31.32 53.25 -21.74
CA ALA A 148 -30.50 54.36 -21.30
C ALA A 148 -31.37 55.47 -20.67
N GLY A 149 -30.92 56.04 -19.56
CA GLY A 149 -31.69 57.05 -18.85
C GLY A 149 -30.97 57.61 -17.64
N ARG A 150 -31.57 58.63 -17.03
CA ARG A 150 -31.09 59.19 -15.76
C ARG A 150 -31.81 58.54 -14.60
N ILE A 151 -31.07 58.17 -13.55
CA ILE A 151 -31.65 57.77 -12.27
C ILE A 151 -32.22 59.02 -11.61
N ASP A 152 -33.55 59.14 -11.56
CA ASP A 152 -34.21 60.29 -10.93
C ASP A 152 -34.32 60.11 -9.41
N ARG A 153 -34.57 58.89 -8.93
CA ARG A 153 -34.64 58.58 -7.49
C ARG A 153 -34.29 57.11 -7.21
N LEU A 154 -33.56 56.87 -6.13
CA LEU A 154 -33.28 55.53 -5.60
C LEU A 154 -34.20 55.29 -4.39
N LEU A 155 -35.13 54.35 -4.52
CA LEU A 155 -36.02 53.98 -3.42
C LEU A 155 -35.29 53.11 -2.39
N ILE A 156 -34.32 52.30 -2.85
CA ILE A 156 -33.42 51.51 -2.02
C ILE A 156 -32.00 52.05 -2.14
N ALA A 157 -31.64 52.99 -1.27
CA ALA A 157 -30.36 53.70 -1.37
C ALA A 157 -29.17 53.00 -0.69
N LYS A 158 -29.40 51.92 0.08
CA LYS A 158 -28.37 51.29 0.94
C LYS A 158 -28.20 49.80 0.65
N THR A 159 -26.94 49.36 0.55
CA THR A 159 -26.59 47.94 0.60
C THR A 159 -26.95 47.36 1.97
N GLY A 160 -27.24 46.04 2.02
CA GLY A 160 -27.77 45.35 3.19
C GLY A 160 -29.28 45.47 3.39
N SER A 161 -29.98 46.24 2.55
CA SER A 161 -31.44 46.36 2.61
C SER A 161 -32.12 45.07 2.16
N VAL A 162 -33.09 44.59 2.94
CA VAL A 162 -33.95 43.44 2.58
C VAL A 162 -35.03 43.92 1.61
N VAL A 163 -35.23 43.19 0.52
CA VAL A 163 -36.21 43.50 -0.52
C VAL A 163 -37.10 42.29 -0.81
N ARG A 164 -38.36 42.55 -1.14
CA ARG A 164 -39.33 41.55 -1.58
C ARG A 164 -39.43 41.54 -3.10
N LYS A 165 -39.83 40.39 -3.67
CA LYS A 165 -40.14 40.30 -5.11
C LYS A 165 -41.22 41.33 -5.48
N GLY A 166 -40.97 42.09 -6.54
CA GLY A 166 -41.84 43.16 -7.02
C GLY A 166 -41.72 44.48 -6.24
N GLN A 167 -40.78 44.62 -5.30
CA GLN A 167 -40.59 45.87 -4.57
C GLN A 167 -39.95 46.95 -5.47
N PRO A 168 -40.43 48.21 -5.44
CA PRO A 168 -39.82 49.33 -6.14
C PRO A 168 -38.37 49.59 -5.66
N MET A 169 -37.41 49.61 -6.59
CA MET A 169 -35.98 49.76 -6.31
C MET A 169 -35.45 51.15 -6.70
N ALA A 170 -35.76 51.59 -7.91
CA ALA A 170 -35.29 52.87 -8.47
C ALA A 170 -36.30 53.42 -9.48
N VAL A 171 -36.23 54.72 -9.71
CA VAL A 171 -37.00 55.43 -10.73
C VAL A 171 -36.03 55.98 -11.77
N ILE A 172 -36.26 55.63 -13.03
CA ILE A 172 -35.45 56.02 -14.17
C ILE A 172 -36.27 56.91 -15.10
N TYR A 173 -35.69 58.03 -15.51
CA TYR A 173 -36.14 58.85 -16.62
C TYR A 173 -35.43 58.43 -17.90
N SER A 174 -36.19 57.95 -18.89
CA SER A 174 -35.67 57.61 -20.22
C SER A 174 -36.49 58.32 -21.29
N PRO A 175 -35.86 59.20 -22.10
CA PRO A 175 -36.52 59.82 -23.25
C PRO A 175 -37.05 58.80 -24.26
N GLU A 176 -36.32 57.71 -24.46
CA GLU A 176 -36.69 56.62 -25.38
C GLU A 176 -37.97 55.93 -24.95
N LEU A 177 -38.09 55.61 -23.65
CA LEU A 177 -39.32 55.05 -23.09
C LEU A 177 -40.49 56.03 -23.16
N TYR A 178 -40.25 57.32 -22.96
CA TYR A 178 -41.28 58.33 -23.07
C TYR A 178 -41.87 58.37 -24.49
N SER A 179 -41.01 58.33 -25.51
CA SER A 179 -41.43 58.24 -26.92
C SER A 179 -42.20 56.95 -27.21
N ALA A 180 -41.70 55.80 -26.76
CA ALA A 180 -42.35 54.51 -26.98
C ALA A 180 -43.72 54.41 -26.29
N GLN A 181 -43.88 55.01 -25.10
CA GLN A 181 -45.18 55.13 -24.44
C GLN A 181 -46.17 55.99 -25.24
N ALA A 182 -45.71 57.13 -25.78
CA ALA A 182 -46.54 58.01 -26.61
C ALA A 182 -47.05 57.30 -27.87
N GLU A 183 -46.20 56.50 -28.52
CA GLU A 183 -46.58 55.67 -29.67
C GLU A 183 -47.70 54.68 -29.32
N LEU A 184 -47.57 53.95 -28.21
CA LEU A 184 -48.61 53.01 -27.77
C LEU A 184 -49.93 53.74 -27.44
N ILE A 185 -49.87 54.83 -26.68
CA ILE A 185 -51.05 55.60 -26.29
C ILE A 185 -51.77 56.15 -27.54
N GLN A 186 -51.03 56.69 -28.51
CA GLN A 186 -51.59 57.19 -29.77
C GLN A 186 -52.23 56.08 -30.60
N ALA A 187 -51.58 54.92 -30.72
CA ALA A 187 -52.11 53.77 -31.44
C ALA A 187 -53.40 53.23 -30.78
N THR A 188 -53.43 53.21 -29.45
CA THR A 188 -54.60 52.76 -28.67
C THR A 188 -55.75 53.76 -28.77
N ALA A 189 -55.46 55.06 -28.74
CA ALA A 189 -56.45 56.12 -28.96
C ALA A 189 -57.04 56.08 -30.39
N ALA A 190 -56.23 55.73 -31.40
CA ALA A 190 -56.71 55.53 -32.76
C ALA A 190 -57.71 54.37 -32.86
N LYS A 191 -57.49 53.28 -32.11
CA LYS A 191 -58.42 52.14 -32.04
C LYS A 191 -59.79 52.55 -31.48
N VAL A 192 -59.83 53.41 -30.46
CA VAL A 192 -61.09 53.92 -29.88
C VAL A 192 -61.85 54.81 -30.87
N LYS A 193 -61.16 55.52 -31.77
CA LYS A 193 -61.77 56.39 -32.79
C LYS A 193 -62.26 55.63 -34.03
N LEU A 194 -62.02 54.32 -34.15
CA LEU A 194 -62.49 53.52 -35.28
C LEU A 194 -64.00 53.28 -35.19
N SER A 195 -64.72 53.59 -36.27
CA SER A 195 -66.15 53.26 -36.39
C SER A 195 -66.38 51.83 -36.89
N SER A 196 -67.58 51.29 -36.67
CA SER A 196 -68.03 49.99 -37.21
C SER A 196 -68.06 49.94 -38.76
N GLN A 197 -67.93 51.09 -39.44
CA GLN A 197 -67.87 51.22 -40.90
C GLN A 197 -66.44 51.28 -41.46
N SER A 198 -65.40 51.25 -40.62
CA SER A 198 -64.01 51.29 -41.05
C SER A 198 -63.62 50.01 -41.82
N SER A 199 -62.82 50.14 -42.89
CA SER A 199 -62.41 48.99 -43.71
C SER A 199 -61.56 47.98 -42.91
N SER A 200 -61.63 46.70 -43.31
CA SER A 200 -60.86 45.61 -42.68
C SER A 200 -59.35 45.87 -42.68
N LEU A 201 -58.84 46.51 -43.74
CA LEU A 201 -57.43 46.91 -43.86
C LEU A 201 -57.02 47.94 -42.81
N ILE A 202 -57.86 48.94 -42.55
CA ILE A 202 -57.59 49.99 -41.55
C ILE A 202 -57.58 49.39 -40.14
N ARG A 203 -58.54 48.50 -39.82
CA ARG A 203 -58.57 47.81 -38.51
C ARG A 203 -57.31 46.99 -38.29
N LYS A 204 -56.91 46.19 -39.28
CA LYS A 204 -55.71 45.36 -39.21
C LYS A 204 -54.42 46.19 -39.08
N SER A 205 -54.34 47.33 -39.76
CA SER A 205 -53.21 48.26 -39.62
C SER A 205 -53.11 48.83 -38.20
N VAL A 206 -54.23 49.27 -37.60
CA VAL A 206 -54.23 49.79 -36.23
C VAL A 206 -53.88 48.70 -35.21
N GLU A 207 -54.38 47.48 -35.39
CA GLU A 207 -54.02 46.34 -34.54
C GLU A 207 -52.53 45.98 -34.64
N ASN A 208 -51.97 45.99 -35.85
CA ASN A 208 -50.53 45.78 -36.05
C ASN A 208 -49.70 46.88 -35.38
N ASN A 209 -50.12 48.14 -35.46
CA ASN A 209 -49.42 49.26 -34.81
C ASN A 209 -49.44 49.14 -33.28
N ILE A 210 -50.58 48.73 -32.69
CA ILE A 210 -50.66 48.47 -31.25
C ILE A 210 -49.74 47.31 -30.87
N SER A 211 -49.76 46.21 -31.63
CA SER A 211 -48.91 45.05 -31.37
C SER A 211 -47.42 45.41 -31.47
N ALA A 212 -47.03 46.19 -32.47
CA ALA A 212 -45.65 46.66 -32.64
C ALA A 212 -45.21 47.60 -31.49
N ALA A 213 -46.08 48.52 -31.06
CA ALA A 213 -45.78 49.41 -29.94
C ALA A 213 -45.69 48.67 -28.60
N LYS A 214 -46.56 47.67 -28.37
CA LYS A 214 -46.46 46.77 -27.21
C LYS A 214 -45.16 45.97 -27.22
N GLU A 215 -44.80 45.40 -28.36
CA GLU A 215 -43.58 44.61 -28.50
C GLU A 215 -42.34 45.47 -28.28
N LYS A 216 -42.31 46.70 -28.81
CA LYS A 216 -41.23 47.67 -28.54
C LYS A 216 -41.05 47.94 -27.05
N LEU A 217 -42.14 48.17 -26.31
CA LEU A 217 -42.08 48.38 -24.85
C LEU A 217 -41.64 47.12 -24.09
N ARG A 218 -42.05 45.94 -24.54
CA ARG A 218 -41.61 44.65 -23.98
C ARG A 218 -40.10 44.45 -24.16
N LEU A 219 -39.57 44.77 -25.34
CA LEU A 219 -38.12 44.72 -25.63
C LEU A 219 -37.32 45.75 -24.81
N LEU A 220 -37.94 46.87 -24.45
CA LEU A 220 -37.37 47.87 -23.53
C LEU A 220 -37.53 47.48 -22.04
N GLY A 221 -37.94 46.25 -21.75
CA GLY A 221 -37.91 45.64 -20.42
C GLY A 221 -39.12 45.92 -19.54
N LEU A 222 -40.24 46.41 -20.08
CA LEU A 222 -41.47 46.60 -19.31
C LEU A 222 -42.25 45.28 -19.19
N SER A 223 -42.80 45.04 -18.00
CA SER A 223 -43.68 43.90 -17.77
C SER A 223 -45.02 44.07 -18.48
N GLU A 224 -45.72 42.97 -18.76
CA GLU A 224 -47.06 43.02 -19.38
C GLU A 224 -48.05 43.88 -18.59
N GLY A 225 -47.97 43.84 -17.26
CA GLY A 225 -48.77 44.71 -16.38
C GLY A 225 -48.45 46.19 -16.55
N GLN A 226 -47.18 46.56 -16.72
CA GLN A 226 -46.78 47.95 -17.00
C GLN A 226 -47.27 48.39 -18.39
N ILE A 227 -47.14 47.54 -19.40
CA ILE A 227 -47.60 47.83 -20.77
C ILE A 227 -49.13 48.01 -20.81
N ALA A 228 -49.87 47.14 -20.12
CA ALA A 228 -51.33 47.27 -20.00
C ALA A 228 -51.75 48.55 -19.27
N ALA A 229 -51.02 48.92 -18.21
CA ALA A 229 -51.26 50.19 -17.51
C ALA A 229 -51.01 51.40 -18.43
N ILE A 230 -49.95 51.39 -19.24
CA ILE A 230 -49.64 52.46 -20.21
C ILE A 230 -50.72 52.54 -21.30
N ALA A 231 -51.22 51.41 -21.81
CA ALA A 231 -52.25 51.38 -22.84
C ALA A 231 -53.56 52.09 -22.39
N ASN A 232 -53.83 52.12 -21.08
CA ASN A 232 -55.00 52.78 -20.49
C ASN A 232 -54.73 54.24 -20.09
N GLN A 233 -53.50 54.73 -20.19
CA GLN A 233 -53.14 56.11 -19.83
C GLN A 233 -53.44 57.07 -20.98
N LYS A 234 -53.82 58.31 -20.63
CA LYS A 234 -54.02 59.40 -21.61
C LYS A 234 -52.73 60.13 -21.97
N THR A 235 -51.72 60.08 -21.11
CA THR A 235 -50.45 60.81 -21.25
C THR A 235 -49.27 59.92 -20.86
N PRO A 236 -48.13 59.97 -21.59
CA PRO A 236 -46.93 59.22 -21.22
C PRO A 236 -46.35 59.64 -19.87
N SER A 237 -45.80 58.69 -19.12
CA SER A 237 -45.09 58.95 -17.85
C SER A 237 -43.60 59.20 -18.10
N LYS A 238 -43.05 60.19 -17.41
CA LYS A 238 -41.60 60.46 -17.36
C LYS A 238 -40.85 59.46 -16.49
N ASN A 239 -41.54 58.83 -15.53
CA ASN A 239 -40.93 58.02 -14.50
C ASN A 239 -41.21 56.54 -14.76
N LEU A 240 -40.16 55.74 -14.99
CA LEU A 240 -40.24 54.28 -14.98
C LEU A 240 -39.69 53.74 -13.66
N THR A 241 -40.47 52.92 -12.98
CA THR A 241 -40.02 52.22 -11.77
C THR A 241 -39.38 50.88 -12.14
N VAL A 242 -38.17 50.66 -11.65
CA VAL A 242 -37.45 49.38 -11.68
C VAL A 242 -37.84 48.58 -10.44
N TYR A 243 -38.24 47.33 -10.62
CA TYR A 243 -38.70 46.45 -9.55
C TYR A 243 -37.69 45.33 -9.27
N ALA A 244 -37.73 44.79 -8.05
CA ALA A 244 -36.93 43.64 -7.67
C ALA A 244 -37.48 42.34 -8.32
N PRO A 245 -36.69 41.58 -9.09
CA PRO A 245 -37.14 40.33 -9.71
C PRO A 245 -37.30 39.18 -8.71
N GLN A 246 -36.53 39.20 -7.61
CA GLN A 246 -36.59 38.24 -6.51
C GLN A 246 -36.58 38.92 -5.13
N ALA A 247 -36.91 38.15 -4.09
CA ALA A 247 -36.71 38.57 -2.71
C ALA A 247 -35.27 38.26 -2.28
N GLY A 248 -34.69 39.08 -1.40
CA GLY A 248 -33.33 38.88 -0.91
C GLY A 248 -32.74 40.12 -0.28
N ILE A 249 -31.41 40.19 -0.18
CA ILE A 249 -30.67 41.32 0.36
C ILE A 249 -29.87 41.99 -0.75
N VAL A 250 -29.88 43.32 -0.79
CA VAL A 250 -29.07 44.10 -1.73
C VAL A 250 -27.60 44.01 -1.32
N ILE A 251 -26.82 43.20 -2.04
CA ILE A 251 -25.39 43.00 -1.78
C ILE A 251 -24.54 44.09 -2.44
N ARG A 252 -25.00 44.62 -3.58
CA ARG A 252 -24.31 45.68 -4.33
C ARG A 252 -25.29 46.71 -4.88
N LYS A 253 -24.84 47.96 -4.93
CA LYS A 253 -25.56 49.10 -5.53
C LYS A 253 -24.56 49.91 -6.36
N ASP A 254 -24.55 49.69 -7.67
CA ASP A 254 -23.56 50.26 -8.58
C ASP A 254 -23.97 51.63 -9.17
N VAL A 255 -25.10 52.21 -8.71
CA VAL A 255 -25.61 53.51 -9.18
C VAL A 255 -25.92 54.50 -8.06
N VAL A 256 -25.91 55.79 -8.40
CA VAL A 256 -26.27 56.90 -7.51
C VAL A 256 -27.38 57.74 -8.14
N GLU A 257 -28.15 58.45 -7.32
CA GLU A 257 -29.18 59.39 -7.81
C GLU A 257 -28.54 60.47 -8.68
N GLY A 258 -29.22 60.84 -9.76
CA GLY A 258 -28.74 61.81 -10.75
C GLY A 258 -27.81 61.23 -11.81
N ALA A 259 -27.27 60.01 -11.63
CA ALA A 259 -26.38 59.39 -12.60
C ALA A 259 -27.12 58.99 -13.89
N TYR A 260 -26.43 59.08 -15.02
CA TYR A 260 -26.90 58.52 -16.29
C TYR A 260 -26.40 57.08 -16.45
N VAL A 261 -27.30 56.18 -16.81
CA VAL A 261 -27.00 54.75 -17.03
C VAL A 261 -27.25 54.39 -18.49
N LYS A 262 -26.46 53.42 -18.98
CA LYS A 262 -26.64 52.81 -20.30
C LYS A 262 -27.49 51.54 -20.21
N ALA A 263 -28.11 51.16 -21.32
CA ALA A 263 -28.74 49.84 -21.42
C ALA A 263 -27.71 48.73 -21.15
N GLY A 264 -28.10 47.73 -20.36
CA GLY A 264 -27.26 46.65 -19.86
C GLY A 264 -26.42 46.98 -18.62
N GLN A 265 -26.32 48.25 -18.19
CA GLN A 265 -25.51 48.62 -17.03
C GLN A 265 -26.16 48.09 -15.73
N PRO A 266 -25.39 47.41 -14.84
CA PRO A 266 -25.90 46.91 -13.57
C PRO A 266 -26.28 48.07 -12.64
N LEU A 267 -27.42 47.91 -11.96
CA LEU A 267 -27.97 48.84 -10.98
C LEU A 267 -27.81 48.31 -9.56
N TYR A 268 -28.24 47.06 -9.36
CA TYR A 268 -28.23 46.38 -8.07
C TYR A 268 -27.87 44.90 -8.26
N SER A 269 -27.29 44.29 -7.24
CA SER A 269 -27.25 42.84 -7.10
C SER A 269 -27.96 42.43 -5.82
N ILE A 270 -28.86 41.45 -5.93
CA ILE A 270 -29.67 40.92 -4.83
C ILE A 270 -29.31 39.46 -4.64
N ALA A 271 -29.00 39.07 -3.40
CA ALA A 271 -28.75 37.68 -3.04
C ALA A 271 -29.82 37.16 -2.07
N ASP A 272 -30.34 35.96 -2.33
CA ASP A 272 -31.09 35.20 -1.33
C ASP A 272 -30.11 34.46 -0.40
N LEU A 273 -30.08 34.84 0.88
CA LEU A 273 -29.18 34.27 1.90
C LEU A 273 -29.81 33.12 2.69
N SER A 274 -30.99 32.62 2.28
CA SER A 274 -31.65 31.46 2.92
C SER A 274 -30.85 30.17 2.77
N ALA A 275 -29.99 30.08 1.75
CA ALA A 275 -28.95 29.10 1.59
C ALA A 275 -27.63 29.82 1.26
N VAL A 276 -26.52 29.30 1.76
CA VAL A 276 -25.18 29.84 1.52
C VAL A 276 -24.23 28.71 1.16
N TRP A 277 -23.18 29.05 0.44
CA TRP A 277 -22.08 28.12 0.22
C TRP A 277 -21.03 28.31 1.28
N VAL A 278 -20.43 27.21 1.70
CA VAL A 278 -19.21 27.22 2.49
C VAL A 278 -18.11 26.68 1.59
N VAL A 279 -17.16 27.54 1.26
CA VAL A 279 -16.04 27.21 0.38
C VAL A 279 -14.84 26.90 1.26
N LEU A 280 -14.46 25.62 1.29
CA LEU A 280 -13.28 25.14 1.99
C LEU A 280 -12.11 25.01 1.04
N ASP A 281 -10.92 25.33 1.52
CA ASP A 281 -9.67 25.08 0.83
C ASP A 281 -9.12 23.71 1.25
N ALA A 282 -9.19 22.74 0.35
CA ALA A 282 -8.59 21.41 0.54
C ALA A 282 -7.21 21.35 -0.11
N TYR A 283 -6.22 20.75 0.56
CA TYR A 283 -4.92 20.51 -0.07
C TYR A 283 -5.01 19.38 -1.10
N GLU A 284 -4.12 19.40 -2.11
CA GLU A 284 -4.03 18.33 -3.13
C GLU A 284 -3.87 16.94 -2.50
N THR A 285 -3.11 16.85 -1.39
CA THR A 285 -2.90 15.64 -0.60
C THR A 285 -4.12 15.18 0.20
N ASP A 286 -5.24 15.89 0.16
CA ASP A 286 -6.47 15.57 0.90
C ASP A 286 -7.62 15.16 -0.04
N LEU A 287 -7.52 15.45 -1.34
CA LEU A 287 -8.54 15.17 -2.35
C LEU A 287 -8.99 13.71 -2.45
N PRO A 288 -8.10 12.68 -2.38
CA PRO A 288 -8.53 11.28 -2.45
C PRO A 288 -9.55 10.85 -1.38
N TRP A 289 -9.68 11.64 -0.31
CA TRP A 289 -10.57 11.36 0.82
C TRP A 289 -11.85 12.20 0.83
N ILE A 290 -12.01 13.13 -0.10
CA ILE A 290 -13.16 14.02 -0.22
C ILE A 290 -13.95 13.63 -1.46
N LYS A 291 -15.23 13.27 -1.29
CA LYS A 291 -16.11 12.95 -2.41
C LYS A 291 -17.32 13.87 -2.45
N GLU A 292 -17.82 14.13 -3.66
CA GLU A 292 -19.12 14.78 -3.81
C GLU A 292 -20.21 13.93 -3.16
N GLY A 293 -21.11 14.58 -2.42
CA GLY A 293 -22.15 13.94 -1.64
C GLY A 293 -21.79 13.63 -0.18
N ASP A 294 -20.51 13.72 0.20
CA ASP A 294 -20.08 13.54 1.60
C ASP A 294 -20.67 14.65 2.50
N ASP A 295 -21.04 14.29 3.72
CA ASP A 295 -21.43 15.25 4.76
C ASP A 295 -20.18 15.85 5.40
N ALA A 296 -20.19 17.18 5.56
CA ALA A 296 -19.12 17.95 6.17
C ALA A 296 -19.61 18.70 7.40
N VAL A 297 -18.88 18.54 8.51
CA VAL A 297 -19.13 19.27 9.76
C VAL A 297 -18.11 20.40 9.88
N PHE A 298 -18.61 21.60 10.13
CA PHE A 298 -17.78 22.78 10.30
C PHE A 298 -18.29 23.68 11.43
N THR A 299 -17.41 24.54 11.91
CA THR A 299 -17.70 25.56 12.92
C THR A 299 -17.33 26.92 12.37
N ALA A 300 -18.20 27.91 12.52
CA ALA A 300 -17.88 29.29 12.18
C ALA A 300 -17.18 29.97 13.36
N GLU A 301 -16.11 30.73 13.11
CA GLU A 301 -15.37 31.41 14.19
C GLU A 301 -16.24 32.43 14.94
N ALA A 302 -17.26 32.97 14.27
CA ALA A 302 -18.26 33.85 14.87
C ALA A 302 -19.15 33.16 15.91
N PHE A 303 -19.24 31.83 15.91
CA PHE A 303 -20.05 31.03 16.83
C PHE A 303 -19.24 29.83 17.38
N PRO A 304 -18.28 30.08 18.28
CA PRO A 304 -17.44 29.02 18.84
C PRO A 304 -18.29 27.95 19.55
N GLY A 305 -18.09 26.68 19.19
CA GLY A 305 -18.78 25.53 19.79
C GLY A 305 -20.09 25.12 19.10
N GLU A 306 -20.67 25.96 18.24
CA GLU A 306 -21.83 25.59 17.42
C GLU A 306 -21.35 24.87 16.15
N GLN A 307 -21.82 23.63 15.95
CA GLN A 307 -21.50 22.84 14.77
C GLN A 307 -22.59 23.00 13.71
N PHE A 308 -22.16 23.28 12.49
CA PHE A 308 -22.99 23.32 11.30
C PHE A 308 -22.67 22.12 10.42
N THR A 309 -23.70 21.57 9.79
CA THR A 309 -23.62 20.44 8.87
C THR A 309 -24.04 20.89 7.49
N GLY A 310 -23.30 20.49 6.47
CA GLY A 310 -23.67 20.70 5.07
C GLY A 310 -23.17 19.57 4.18
N ARG A 311 -23.63 19.56 2.94
CA ARG A 311 -23.26 18.54 1.95
C ARG A 311 -22.27 19.09 0.94
N ILE A 312 -21.24 18.32 0.61
CA ILE A 312 -20.32 18.68 -0.48
C ILE A 312 -21.06 18.51 -1.80
N VAL A 313 -21.24 19.62 -2.52
CA VAL A 313 -21.99 19.67 -3.80
C VAL A 313 -21.07 19.80 -5.01
N TYR A 314 -19.86 20.30 -4.82
CA TYR A 314 -18.94 20.56 -5.92
C TYR A 314 -17.49 20.61 -5.44
N ILE A 315 -16.59 19.97 -6.19
CA ILE A 315 -15.14 20.06 -6.01
C ILE A 315 -14.55 20.70 -7.27
N ASP A 316 -13.82 21.80 -7.11
CA ASP A 316 -13.25 22.54 -8.25
C ASP A 316 -12.28 21.63 -9.06
N PRO A 317 -12.43 21.52 -10.39
CA PRO A 317 -11.52 20.73 -11.22
C PRO A 317 -10.13 21.36 -11.35
N THR A 318 -9.95 22.59 -10.89
CA THR A 318 -8.69 23.33 -10.98
C THR A 318 -8.04 23.54 -9.62
N VAL A 319 -6.70 23.44 -9.60
CA VAL A 319 -5.89 23.74 -8.41
C VAL A 319 -5.47 25.21 -8.45
N ASN A 320 -5.69 25.92 -7.34
CA ASN A 320 -5.17 27.27 -7.19
C ASN A 320 -3.65 27.23 -7.09
N GLN A 321 -2.95 27.76 -8.09
CA GLN A 321 -1.49 27.69 -8.20
C GLN A 321 -0.75 28.43 -7.06
N LYS A 322 -1.37 29.44 -6.45
CA LYS A 322 -0.75 30.23 -5.37
C LYS A 322 -0.81 29.51 -4.03
N THR A 323 -1.96 28.91 -3.70
CA THR A 323 -2.20 28.24 -2.41
C THR A 323 -1.99 26.74 -2.47
N ARG A 324 -1.91 26.13 -3.67
CA ARG A 324 -1.90 24.68 -3.90
C ARG A 324 -3.12 23.99 -3.25
N THR A 325 -4.26 24.68 -3.27
CA THR A 325 -5.53 24.18 -2.74
C THR A 325 -6.58 24.05 -3.85
N VAL A 326 -7.54 23.17 -3.63
CA VAL A 326 -8.75 23.00 -4.44
C VAL A 326 -9.94 23.46 -3.61
N ALA A 327 -10.81 24.28 -4.22
CA ALA A 327 -12.00 24.77 -3.57
C ALA A 327 -13.08 23.68 -3.51
N VAL A 328 -13.52 23.33 -2.30
CA VAL A 328 -14.61 22.40 -2.04
C VAL A 328 -15.83 23.19 -1.57
N ARG A 329 -16.92 23.13 -2.33
CA ARG A 329 -18.15 23.86 -2.02
C ARG A 329 -19.12 22.96 -1.28
N ILE A 330 -19.59 23.47 -0.15
CA ILE A 330 -20.58 22.83 0.71
C ILE A 330 -21.84 23.67 0.70
N GLU A 331 -22.97 23.07 0.39
CA GLU A 331 -24.26 23.73 0.49
C GLU A 331 -24.79 23.64 1.93
N VAL A 332 -25.20 24.79 2.49
CA VAL A 332 -25.68 24.90 3.85
C VAL A 332 -26.98 25.70 3.90
N ALA A 333 -28.00 25.13 4.52
CA ALA A 333 -29.25 25.82 4.80
C ALA A 333 -29.03 26.88 5.90
N ASN A 334 -29.42 28.12 5.62
CA ASN A 334 -29.22 29.28 6.49
C ASN A 334 -30.56 29.95 6.84
N THR A 335 -31.53 29.14 7.27
CA THR A 335 -32.90 29.59 7.57
C THR A 335 -32.98 30.67 8.66
N GLN A 336 -32.04 30.65 9.60
CA GLN A 336 -31.95 31.65 10.68
C GLN A 336 -31.09 32.88 10.32
N GLY A 337 -30.44 32.90 9.14
CA GLY A 337 -29.57 34.00 8.73
C GLY A 337 -28.32 34.18 9.60
N LYS A 338 -27.89 33.13 10.31
CA LYS A 338 -26.71 33.16 11.20
C LYS A 338 -25.42 33.25 10.41
N LEU A 339 -25.31 32.47 9.34
CA LEU A 339 -24.12 32.41 8.48
C LEU A 339 -24.16 33.60 7.52
N LYS A 340 -23.19 34.50 7.64
CA LYS A 340 -23.05 35.66 6.76
C LYS A 340 -21.88 35.44 5.81
N PRO A 341 -22.03 35.74 4.51
CA PRO A 341 -20.93 35.70 3.56
C PRO A 341 -19.72 36.51 4.05
N GLY A 342 -18.53 35.93 3.88
CA GLY A 342 -17.26 36.45 4.39
C GLY A 342 -16.85 35.94 5.78
N MET A 343 -17.70 35.21 6.50
CA MET A 343 -17.32 34.59 7.77
C MET A 343 -16.30 33.47 7.54
N PHE A 344 -15.27 33.40 8.39
CA PHE A 344 -14.33 32.28 8.42
C PHE A 344 -14.95 31.05 9.05
N VAL A 345 -14.65 29.90 8.45
CA VAL A 345 -15.08 28.60 8.94
C VAL A 345 -13.89 27.66 9.06
N GLN A 346 -14.01 26.73 9.99
CA GLN A 346 -13.09 25.61 10.14
C GLN A 346 -13.89 24.33 10.05
N ALA A 347 -13.52 23.46 9.11
CA ALA A 347 -14.14 22.16 8.92
C ALA A 347 -13.24 21.05 9.47
N LEU A 348 -13.89 20.06 10.08
CA LEU A 348 -13.24 18.86 10.59
C LEU A 348 -13.90 17.67 9.90
N GLN A 349 -13.30 17.21 8.82
CA GLN A 349 -13.77 16.00 8.15
C GLN A 349 -13.30 14.78 8.94
N ARG A 350 -14.24 14.03 9.51
CA ARG A 350 -13.98 12.80 10.26
C ARG A 350 -14.41 11.62 9.41
N LYS A 351 -13.46 10.83 8.91
CA LYS A 351 -13.75 9.48 8.42
C LYS A 351 -13.33 8.49 9.51
N ALA A 352 -14.32 7.90 10.18
CA ALA A 352 -14.09 6.82 11.13
C ALA A 352 -13.95 5.52 10.35
N VAL A 353 -12.82 4.84 10.49
CA VAL A 353 -12.69 3.42 10.11
C VAL A 353 -12.96 2.62 11.39
N SER A 354 -14.04 1.87 11.45
CA SER A 354 -14.52 1.15 12.65
C SER A 354 -14.95 -0.27 12.31
N GLY A 355 -14.65 -1.24 13.18
CA GLY A 355 -15.04 -2.66 13.04
C GLY A 355 -13.85 -3.63 13.11
N ASP A 356 -14.02 -4.88 12.66
CA ASP A 356 -12.95 -5.89 12.50
C ASP A 356 -11.83 -5.44 11.54
N GLU A 357 -12.10 -4.41 10.73
CA GLU A 357 -11.12 -3.72 9.87
C GLU A 357 -10.31 -2.63 10.62
N ALA A 358 -10.47 -2.49 11.94
CA ALA A 358 -9.70 -1.53 12.72
C ALA A 358 -8.19 -1.84 12.62
N PRO A 359 -7.36 -0.87 12.20
CA PRO A 359 -5.94 -1.10 12.04
C PRO A 359 -5.23 -1.25 13.39
N LEU A 360 -4.10 -1.97 13.39
CA LEU A 360 -3.18 -2.01 14.52
C LEU A 360 -2.58 -0.62 14.73
N VAL A 361 -2.49 -0.19 15.99
CA VAL A 361 -1.89 1.11 16.33
C VAL A 361 -0.83 1.00 17.41
N ILE A 362 0.17 1.89 17.29
CA ILE A 362 1.22 2.09 18.29
C ILE A 362 1.33 3.57 18.68
N PRO A 363 1.81 3.90 19.89
CA PRO A 363 2.08 5.28 20.29
C PRO A 363 3.09 5.96 19.35
N THR A 364 2.97 7.29 19.17
CA THR A 364 3.91 8.05 18.32
C THR A 364 5.35 8.07 18.83
N SER A 365 5.58 7.72 20.09
CA SER A 365 6.91 7.65 20.71
C SER A 365 7.63 6.31 20.51
N ALA A 366 6.91 5.27 20.07
CA ALA A 366 7.46 3.93 19.90
C ALA A 366 8.37 3.76 18.67
N PRO A 367 7.98 4.20 17.45
CA PRO A 367 8.82 4.00 16.28
C PRO A 367 9.97 5.00 16.21
N LEU A 368 11.18 4.49 15.97
CA LEU A 368 12.35 5.26 15.55
C LEU A 368 12.34 5.37 14.02
N ILE A 369 12.18 6.58 13.49
CA ILE A 369 12.01 6.81 12.05
C ILE A 369 13.33 7.33 11.45
N THR A 370 13.86 6.64 10.45
CA THR A 370 15.01 7.09 9.64
C THR A 370 14.68 7.16 8.16
N GLY A 371 14.43 8.39 7.70
CA GLY A 371 14.09 8.64 6.30
C GLY A 371 12.81 7.89 5.93
N LYS A 372 12.96 6.74 5.29
CA LYS A 372 11.85 5.87 4.83
C LYS A 372 11.59 4.66 5.72
N ARG A 373 12.49 4.34 6.67
CA ARG A 373 12.38 3.18 7.55
C ARG A 373 11.81 3.57 8.90
N ALA A 374 11.14 2.62 9.53
CA ALA A 374 10.68 2.74 10.91
C ALA A 374 11.04 1.47 11.67
N ILE A 375 11.76 1.62 12.78
CA ILE A 375 12.17 0.50 13.63
C ILE A 375 11.49 0.65 14.98
N VAL A 376 10.95 -0.45 15.49
CA VAL A 376 10.36 -0.57 16.83
C VAL A 376 11.05 -1.67 17.60
N TYR A 377 11.08 -1.53 18.92
CA TYR A 377 11.61 -2.57 19.81
C TYR A 377 10.45 -3.29 20.47
N VAL A 378 10.38 -4.61 20.29
CA VAL A 378 9.36 -5.48 20.88
C VAL A 378 9.99 -6.24 22.03
N GLN A 379 9.32 -6.26 23.18
CA GLN A 379 9.73 -7.06 24.33
C GLN A 379 9.38 -8.53 24.09
N ASN A 380 10.32 -9.44 24.41
CA ASN A 380 10.07 -10.86 24.38
C ASN A 380 9.04 -11.26 25.46
N PRO A 381 7.96 -12.00 25.11
CA PRO A 381 6.94 -12.41 26.09
C PRO A 381 7.45 -13.41 27.14
N GLU A 382 8.47 -14.21 26.83
CA GLU A 382 8.99 -15.25 27.71
C GLU A 382 10.03 -14.74 28.70
N LYS A 383 10.76 -13.67 28.35
CA LYS A 383 11.84 -13.11 29.18
C LYS A 383 11.81 -11.58 29.24
N GLU A 384 11.49 -11.07 30.42
CA GLU A 384 11.52 -9.63 30.70
C GLU A 384 12.96 -9.09 30.65
N GLY A 385 13.15 -7.94 29.98
CA GLY A 385 14.47 -7.34 29.77
C GLY A 385 15.14 -7.70 28.44
N VAL A 386 14.56 -8.61 27.66
CA VAL A 386 14.98 -8.90 26.28
C VAL A 386 14.11 -8.14 25.29
N TYR A 387 14.75 -7.38 24.41
CA TYR A 387 14.08 -6.58 23.37
C TYR A 387 14.64 -6.91 22.00
N VAL A 388 13.77 -7.00 21.01
CA VAL A 388 14.11 -7.30 19.61
C VAL A 388 13.69 -6.13 18.72
N GLY A 389 14.66 -5.56 18.01
CA GLY A 389 14.38 -4.54 16.99
C GLY A 389 13.73 -5.16 15.75
N ARG A 390 12.60 -4.60 15.32
CA ARG A 390 11.89 -4.99 14.10
C ARG A 390 11.66 -3.77 13.22
N GLU A 391 11.90 -3.93 11.93
CA GLU A 391 11.52 -2.94 10.94
C GLU A 391 10.05 -3.11 10.59
N ILE A 392 9.28 -2.02 10.60
CA ILE A 392 7.84 -2.01 10.40
C ILE A 392 7.44 -1.03 9.32
N VAL A 393 6.28 -1.28 8.71
CA VAL A 393 5.66 -0.34 7.76
C VAL A 393 4.60 0.45 8.49
N LEU A 394 4.83 1.76 8.61
CA LEU A 394 3.88 2.70 9.19
C LEU A 394 2.87 3.18 8.15
N GLY A 395 1.63 3.37 8.60
CA GLY A 395 0.56 4.06 7.89
C GLY A 395 0.37 5.50 8.37
N ALA A 396 -0.84 6.01 8.21
CA ALA A 396 -1.16 7.38 8.56
C ALA A 396 -0.92 7.67 10.05
N LYS A 397 -0.31 8.82 10.33
CA LYS A 397 -0.21 9.37 11.69
C LYS A 397 -1.55 9.95 12.09
N THR A 398 -2.01 9.60 13.28
CA THR A 398 -3.14 10.24 13.96
C THR A 398 -2.64 10.89 15.25
N ASN A 399 -3.41 11.82 15.83
CA ASN A 399 -3.02 12.70 16.95
C ASN A 399 -1.91 12.15 17.85
N ASN A 400 -2.09 10.97 18.47
CA ASN A 400 -1.10 10.38 19.37
C ASN A 400 -0.67 8.94 19.02
N THR A 401 -1.02 8.45 17.82
CA THR A 401 -0.74 7.06 17.40
C THR A 401 -0.37 6.96 15.92
N TYR A 402 0.47 6.01 15.56
CA TYR A 402 0.65 5.57 14.17
C TYR A 402 -0.18 4.32 13.90
N VAL A 403 -0.76 4.25 12.71
CA VAL A 403 -1.27 3.00 12.14
C VAL A 403 -0.09 2.12 11.73
N VAL A 404 -0.14 0.83 12.05
CA VAL A 404 0.85 -0.17 11.63
C VAL A 404 0.24 -1.00 10.50
N LYS A 405 0.94 -1.07 9.36
CA LYS A 405 0.52 -1.86 8.20
C LYS A 405 1.17 -3.25 8.18
N SER A 406 2.41 -3.35 8.66
CA SER A 406 3.20 -4.59 8.66
C SER A 406 4.26 -4.59 9.76
N GLY A 407 4.61 -5.79 10.23
CA GLY A 407 5.76 -6.06 11.09
C GLY A 407 5.47 -6.17 12.60
N LEU A 408 4.20 -6.02 13.01
CA LEU A 408 3.74 -6.24 14.39
C LEU A 408 2.44 -7.03 14.41
N GLU A 409 2.23 -7.74 15.52
CA GLU A 409 1.02 -8.50 15.81
C GLU A 409 0.24 -7.89 16.98
N GLU A 410 -1.04 -8.25 17.09
CA GLU A 410 -1.89 -7.77 18.19
C GLU A 410 -1.44 -8.36 19.53
N GLY A 411 -1.37 -7.53 20.57
CA GLY A 411 -0.94 -7.96 21.90
C GLY A 411 0.56 -7.88 22.15
N GLU A 412 1.39 -7.68 21.13
CA GLU A 412 2.84 -7.52 21.32
C GLU A 412 3.17 -6.27 22.15
N LEU A 413 4.20 -6.35 23.00
CA LEU A 413 4.61 -5.25 23.87
C LEU A 413 5.72 -4.43 23.19
N VAL A 414 5.37 -3.24 22.70
CA VAL A 414 6.32 -2.34 22.03
C VAL A 414 6.86 -1.31 23.01
N VAL A 415 8.16 -1.04 22.94
CA VAL A 415 8.82 -0.01 23.74
C VAL A 415 8.32 1.38 23.31
N SER A 416 7.57 2.05 24.19
CA SER A 416 7.02 3.39 23.99
C SER A 416 7.93 4.50 24.52
N LYS A 417 8.83 4.18 25.46
CA LYS A 417 9.86 5.10 25.99
C LYS A 417 11.18 4.36 26.13
N GLY A 418 12.30 5.02 25.83
CA GLY A 418 13.64 4.43 25.93
C GLY A 418 14.15 3.71 24.66
N ALA A 419 13.36 3.67 23.58
CA ALA A 419 13.73 3.01 22.32
C ALA A 419 15.07 3.50 21.74
N PHE A 420 15.34 4.80 21.77
CA PHE A 420 16.62 5.36 21.29
C PHE A 420 17.84 4.87 22.10
N LYS A 421 17.69 4.68 23.41
CA LYS A 421 18.78 4.18 24.27
C LYS A 421 19.06 2.70 23.97
N LEU A 422 18.01 1.91 23.70
CA LEU A 422 18.16 0.51 23.26
C LEU A 422 18.89 0.43 21.92
N ASP A 423 18.51 1.26 20.96
CA ASP A 423 19.14 1.33 19.64
C ASP A 423 20.62 1.75 19.73
N SER A 424 20.91 2.79 20.52
CA SER A 424 22.28 3.23 20.78
C SER A 424 23.14 2.13 21.40
N ALA A 425 22.58 1.34 22.32
CA ALA A 425 23.29 0.23 22.95
C ALA A 425 23.56 -0.92 21.96
N LEU A 426 22.64 -1.22 21.03
CA LEU A 426 22.89 -2.15 19.93
C LEU A 426 23.98 -1.66 19.00
N GLN A 427 23.97 -0.37 18.66
CA GLN A 427 24.98 0.25 17.82
C GLN A 427 26.38 0.18 18.47
N ILE A 428 26.49 0.42 19.78
CA ILE A 428 27.76 0.29 20.52
C ILE A 428 28.25 -1.17 20.52
N LYS A 429 27.35 -2.15 20.63
CA LYS A 429 27.66 -3.57 20.49
C LYS A 429 27.89 -4.00 19.03
N ALA A 430 27.90 -3.04 18.10
CA ALA A 430 28.07 -3.24 16.67
C ALA A 430 27.08 -4.26 16.05
N LYS A 431 25.89 -4.35 16.64
CA LYS A 431 24.75 -5.10 16.10
C LYS A 431 23.97 -4.23 15.10
N PRO A 432 23.13 -4.84 14.22
CA PRO A 432 22.28 -4.06 13.34
C PRO A 432 21.37 -3.13 14.14
N SER A 433 21.36 -1.86 13.76
CA SER A 433 20.65 -0.77 14.44
C SER A 433 19.99 0.13 13.41
N MET A 434 19.31 1.17 13.86
CA MET A 434 18.73 2.16 12.95
C MET A 434 19.76 2.89 12.07
N MET A 435 21.03 2.94 12.48
CA MET A 435 22.14 3.60 11.76
C MET A 435 23.11 2.64 11.06
N SER A 436 22.94 1.32 11.20
CA SER A 436 23.81 0.30 10.60
C SER A 436 23.00 -0.76 9.85
N ASP A 437 23.20 -0.81 8.54
CA ASP A 437 22.56 -1.80 7.67
C ASP A 437 23.26 -3.16 7.76
N THR A 438 22.50 -4.23 7.63
CA THR A 438 23.01 -5.62 7.60
C THR A 438 23.88 -5.91 6.38
N GLU A 439 23.88 -5.07 5.34
CA GLU A 439 24.74 -5.24 4.15
C GLU A 439 26.24 -5.18 4.47
N GLY A 440 26.65 -4.50 5.55
CA GLY A 440 28.05 -4.37 5.95
C GLY A 440 28.61 -5.52 6.80
N VAL A 441 27.76 -6.39 7.36
CA VAL A 441 28.18 -7.40 8.36
C VAL A 441 28.67 -8.71 7.71
N HIS A 442 28.34 -8.95 6.43
CA HIS A 442 28.68 -10.20 5.73
C HIS A 442 29.88 -10.13 4.77
N MET A 443 30.61 -9.00 4.68
CA MET A 443 31.74 -8.87 3.75
C MET A 443 33.15 -9.12 4.35
N SER A 444 33.28 -9.46 5.64
CA SER A 444 34.61 -9.65 6.28
C SER A 444 34.98 -11.09 6.67
N SER A 445 34.20 -12.10 6.29
CA SER A 445 34.57 -13.51 6.48
C SER A 445 35.00 -14.21 5.17
N GLY A 446 35.73 -13.50 4.32
CA GLY A 446 36.49 -14.11 3.21
C GLY A 446 37.91 -14.41 3.68
N HIS A 447 38.09 -15.48 4.44
CA HIS A 447 39.38 -16.16 4.52
C HIS A 447 39.21 -17.53 3.88
N ASP A 448 40.10 -17.83 2.94
CA ASP A 448 40.25 -19.11 2.27
C ASP A 448 40.28 -20.25 3.30
N ALA A 449 39.15 -20.95 3.44
CA ALA A 449 39.10 -22.25 4.09
C ALA A 449 39.08 -23.31 3.00
N HIS A 450 40.08 -24.18 3.06
CA HIS A 450 40.36 -25.28 2.15
C HIS A 450 39.12 -26.04 1.66
N GLU A 451 39.16 -26.40 0.37
CA GLU A 451 38.24 -27.33 -0.29
C GLU A 451 37.97 -28.57 0.56
N GLY A 452 36.76 -28.66 1.09
CA GLY A 452 36.21 -29.82 1.77
C GLY A 452 34.69 -29.80 1.66
N HIS A 453 34.13 -30.73 0.89
CA HIS A 453 32.70 -30.88 0.68
C HIS A 453 31.93 -31.07 2.01
N SER A 454 31.19 -30.05 2.45
CA SER A 454 30.00 -30.20 3.29
C SER A 454 28.96 -29.14 2.92
N SER A 455 27.70 -29.55 2.79
CA SER A 455 26.58 -28.70 2.38
C SER A 455 26.27 -27.58 3.39
N ASP A 456 26.68 -26.34 3.08
CA ASP A 456 26.37 -25.11 3.82
C ASP A 456 24.90 -24.67 3.65
N HIS A 457 23.96 -25.48 4.14
CA HIS A 457 22.54 -25.10 4.18
C HIS A 457 22.02 -25.22 5.61
N LEU A 458 21.23 -24.24 6.05
CA LEU A 458 20.74 -24.10 7.42
C LEU A 458 19.70 -25.16 7.86
N GLY A 459 19.70 -26.36 7.27
CA GLY A 459 18.86 -27.47 7.72
C GLY A 459 17.35 -27.19 7.67
N ALA A 460 16.87 -26.41 6.71
CA ALA A 460 15.44 -26.06 6.64
C ALA A 460 14.53 -27.25 6.29
N PRO A 461 13.29 -27.27 6.84
CA PRO A 461 12.28 -28.25 6.47
C PRO A 461 12.00 -28.24 4.97
N SER A 462 11.81 -29.43 4.37
CA SER A 462 11.55 -29.58 2.94
C SER A 462 10.29 -28.85 2.46
N ILE A 463 9.30 -28.67 3.34
CA ILE A 463 8.10 -27.87 3.06
C ILE A 463 8.43 -26.38 2.88
N LEU A 464 9.29 -25.80 3.73
CA LEU A 464 9.73 -24.42 3.60
C LEU A 464 10.47 -24.21 2.28
N VAL A 465 11.43 -25.10 2.00
CA VAL A 465 12.28 -25.05 0.81
C VAL A 465 11.44 -25.14 -0.47
N SER A 466 10.43 -26.02 -0.49
CA SER A 466 9.52 -26.16 -1.64
C SER A 466 8.61 -24.94 -1.81
N LYS A 467 8.04 -24.39 -0.73
CA LYS A 467 7.25 -23.14 -0.80
C LYS A 467 8.06 -21.98 -1.35
N LEU A 468 9.28 -21.77 -0.83
CA LEU A 468 10.19 -20.76 -1.34
C LEU A 468 10.55 -21.03 -2.80
N TYR A 469 10.79 -22.27 -3.21
CA TYR A 469 11.06 -22.60 -4.61
C TYR A 469 9.92 -22.16 -5.56
N PHE A 470 8.68 -22.48 -5.23
CA PHE A 470 7.53 -22.17 -6.09
C PHE A 470 7.14 -20.68 -6.09
N MET A 471 7.57 -19.90 -5.10
CA MET A 471 7.44 -18.45 -5.13
C MET A 471 8.25 -17.79 -6.27
N ASN A 472 9.25 -18.47 -6.86
CA ASN A 472 10.02 -17.94 -7.99
C ASN A 472 9.10 -17.48 -9.14
N LYS A 473 8.04 -18.25 -9.43
CA LYS A 473 7.09 -17.94 -10.50
C LYS A 473 6.33 -16.64 -10.23
N ASP A 474 6.02 -16.34 -8.98
CA ASP A 474 5.36 -15.08 -8.61
C ASP A 474 6.32 -13.89 -8.80
N PHE A 475 7.62 -14.05 -8.47
CA PHE A 475 8.64 -13.04 -8.74
C PHE A 475 8.90 -12.85 -10.25
N GLU A 476 8.91 -13.91 -11.05
CA GLU A 476 9.01 -13.83 -12.51
C GLU A 476 7.79 -13.14 -13.13
N ALA A 477 6.58 -13.46 -12.65
CA ALA A 477 5.36 -12.79 -13.08
C ALA A 477 5.39 -11.30 -12.71
N LEU A 478 5.91 -10.95 -11.52
CA LEU A 478 6.07 -9.57 -11.07
C LEU A 478 7.08 -8.83 -11.95
N GLN A 479 8.23 -9.45 -12.25
CA GLN A 479 9.21 -8.91 -13.17
C GLN A 479 8.61 -8.66 -14.56
N SER A 480 7.81 -9.59 -15.07
CA SER A 480 7.13 -9.45 -16.37
C SER A 480 6.11 -8.31 -16.37
N ALA A 481 5.30 -8.18 -15.31
CA ALA A 481 4.35 -7.07 -15.15
C ALA A 481 5.06 -5.71 -15.12
N LEU A 482 6.20 -5.63 -14.44
CA LEU A 482 7.06 -4.44 -14.41
C LEU A 482 7.67 -4.15 -15.79
N GLN A 483 8.12 -5.14 -16.55
CA GLN A 483 8.60 -4.92 -17.92
C GLN A 483 7.49 -4.40 -18.85
N GLN A 484 6.25 -4.87 -18.66
CA GLN A 484 5.07 -4.43 -19.41
C GLN A 484 4.51 -3.08 -18.94
N ARG A 485 5.06 -2.50 -17.87
CA ARG A 485 4.57 -1.26 -17.22
C ARG A 485 3.12 -1.35 -16.75
N ASP A 486 2.68 -2.53 -16.32
CA ASP A 486 1.35 -2.76 -15.76
C ASP A 486 1.39 -2.57 -14.23
N ASN A 487 1.12 -1.34 -13.79
CA ASN A 487 1.17 -0.96 -12.38
C ASN A 487 0.18 -1.74 -11.52
N ALA A 488 -1.07 -1.92 -11.99
CA ALA A 488 -2.12 -2.57 -11.21
C ALA A 488 -1.81 -4.05 -11.01
N ARG A 489 -1.33 -4.72 -12.06
CA ARG A 489 -0.88 -6.12 -11.96
C ARG A 489 0.34 -6.27 -11.05
N ALA A 490 1.30 -5.35 -11.12
CA ALA A 490 2.47 -5.37 -10.24
C ALA A 490 2.06 -5.22 -8.76
N GLN A 491 1.17 -4.28 -8.44
CA GLN A 491 0.64 -4.12 -7.07
C GLN A 491 -0.06 -5.39 -6.56
N ALA A 492 -0.90 -6.00 -7.39
CA ALA A 492 -1.58 -7.24 -7.05
C ALA A 492 -0.60 -8.40 -6.80
N LEU A 493 0.49 -8.48 -7.58
CA LEU A 493 1.51 -9.50 -7.43
C LEU A 493 2.36 -9.29 -6.17
N PHE A 494 2.73 -8.05 -5.84
CA PHE A 494 3.37 -7.74 -4.55
C PHE A 494 2.50 -8.16 -3.36
N ALA A 495 1.19 -7.82 -3.39
CA ALA A 495 0.26 -8.22 -2.35
C ALA A 495 0.14 -9.76 -2.25
N LYS A 496 0.10 -10.46 -3.39
CA LYS A 496 0.07 -11.92 -3.47
C LYS A 496 1.31 -12.55 -2.83
N ILE A 497 2.51 -12.05 -3.16
CA ILE A 497 3.78 -12.54 -2.59
C ILE A 497 3.82 -12.31 -1.08
N GLY A 498 3.45 -11.11 -0.63
CA GLY A 498 3.39 -10.79 0.81
C GLY A 498 2.45 -11.72 1.57
N LYS A 499 1.26 -12.01 1.02
CA LYS A 499 0.30 -12.95 1.63
C LYS A 499 0.87 -14.37 1.73
N LYS A 500 1.50 -14.86 0.65
CA LYS A 500 2.17 -16.18 0.67
C LYS A 500 3.27 -16.26 1.71
N LEU A 501 4.06 -15.18 1.86
CA LEU A 501 5.12 -15.12 2.86
C LEU A 501 4.56 -15.18 4.29
N SER A 502 3.47 -14.46 4.55
CA SER A 502 2.81 -14.48 5.88
C SER A 502 2.15 -15.83 6.22
N SER A 503 1.80 -16.65 5.23
CA SER A 503 1.24 -17.98 5.46
C SER A 503 2.28 -19.08 5.67
N ILE A 504 3.57 -18.75 5.63
CA ILE A 504 4.62 -19.73 5.88
C ILE A 504 4.78 -19.90 7.38
N GLU A 505 4.50 -21.10 7.86
CA GLU A 505 4.77 -21.49 9.24
C GLU A 505 6.27 -21.60 9.50
N THR A 506 6.69 -21.05 10.64
CA THR A 506 8.12 -20.89 10.99
C THR A 506 8.51 -21.55 12.29
N TRP A 507 7.54 -22.16 13.01
CA TRP A 507 7.76 -22.81 14.30
C TRP A 507 8.76 -23.98 14.25
N MET A 508 9.01 -24.56 13.07
CA MET A 508 9.99 -25.63 12.84
C MET A 508 11.44 -25.12 12.69
N LEU A 509 11.65 -23.80 12.65
CA LEU A 509 12.97 -23.21 12.45
C LEU A 509 13.64 -22.93 13.80
N GLU A 510 14.89 -23.33 13.93
CA GLU A 510 15.70 -23.11 15.13
C GLU A 510 17.07 -22.54 14.78
N GLY A 511 17.72 -21.91 15.76
CA GLY A 511 19.09 -21.39 15.63
C GLY A 511 19.26 -20.42 14.44
N GLU A 512 20.32 -20.64 13.66
CA GLU A 512 20.70 -19.79 12.52
C GLU A 512 19.63 -19.73 11.41
N ALA A 513 18.85 -20.80 11.23
CA ALA A 513 17.73 -20.85 10.28
C ALA A 513 16.62 -19.86 10.65
N MET A 514 16.27 -19.81 11.94
CA MET A 514 15.27 -18.89 12.47
C MET A 514 15.77 -17.43 12.40
N LEU A 515 17.05 -17.20 12.68
CA LEU A 515 17.68 -15.88 12.58
C LEU A 515 17.63 -15.34 11.14
N ALA A 516 17.99 -16.17 10.15
CA ALA A 516 17.93 -15.80 8.74
C ALA A 516 16.49 -15.49 8.28
N TRP A 517 15.51 -16.27 8.76
CA TRP A 517 14.10 -16.02 8.46
C TRP A 517 13.60 -14.70 9.06
N LYS A 518 13.82 -14.49 10.37
CA LYS A 518 13.37 -13.27 11.07
C LYS A 518 13.96 -12.01 10.45
N GLU A 519 15.18 -12.08 9.93
CA GLU A 519 15.82 -10.96 9.24
C GLU A 519 15.23 -10.74 7.84
N HIS A 520 15.46 -11.67 6.93
CA HIS A 520 15.16 -11.44 5.52
C HIS A 520 13.68 -11.62 5.20
N GLY A 521 12.96 -12.47 5.94
CA GLY A 521 11.51 -12.64 5.80
C GLY A 521 10.74 -11.38 6.20
N MET A 522 11.13 -10.74 7.30
CA MET A 522 10.55 -9.47 7.73
C MET A 522 10.79 -8.36 6.69
N LEU A 523 12.03 -8.19 6.24
CA LEU A 523 12.37 -7.17 5.24
C LEU A 523 11.63 -7.41 3.92
N LEU A 524 11.56 -8.66 3.48
CA LEU A 524 10.82 -9.04 2.28
C LEU A 524 9.31 -8.75 2.40
N ALA A 525 8.71 -9.04 3.56
CA ALA A 525 7.31 -8.74 3.81
C ALA A 525 7.05 -7.23 3.72
N ASN A 526 7.92 -6.41 4.32
CA ASN A 526 7.81 -4.96 4.27
C ASN A 526 7.93 -4.42 2.84
N ASP A 527 8.89 -4.92 2.06
CA ASP A 527 9.03 -4.53 0.65
C ASP A 527 7.80 -4.88 -0.18
N CYS A 528 7.17 -6.04 0.09
CA CYS A 528 5.93 -6.45 -0.58
C CYS A 528 4.77 -5.51 -0.25
N VAL A 529 4.60 -5.12 1.01
CA VAL A 529 3.56 -4.17 1.43
C VAL A 529 3.78 -2.80 0.78
N LEU A 530 5.00 -2.29 0.83
CA LEU A 530 5.34 -1.03 0.18
C LEU A 530 5.17 -1.09 -1.35
N GLY A 531 5.49 -2.24 -1.96
CA GLY A 531 5.37 -2.47 -3.40
C GLY A 531 3.91 -2.51 -3.87
N ALA A 532 3.03 -3.09 -3.04
CA ALA A 532 1.59 -3.12 -3.29
C ALA A 532 0.93 -1.74 -3.27
N GLU A 533 1.49 -0.79 -2.51
CA GLU A 533 0.96 0.58 -2.39
C GLU A 533 1.67 1.60 -3.29
N ALA A 534 2.78 1.21 -3.91
CA ALA A 534 3.56 2.14 -4.72
C ALA A 534 2.76 2.57 -5.97
N GLU A 535 2.48 3.88 -6.06
CA GLU A 535 1.71 4.49 -7.15
C GLU A 535 2.55 4.75 -8.40
N THR A 536 3.88 4.85 -8.25
CA THR A 536 4.79 5.18 -9.35
C THR A 536 5.59 3.96 -9.80
N PHE A 537 5.71 3.81 -11.11
CA PHE A 537 6.48 2.74 -11.74
C PHE A 537 7.95 2.69 -11.27
N LYS A 538 8.58 3.87 -11.12
CA LYS A 538 9.95 3.98 -10.61
C LYS A 538 10.07 3.38 -9.21
N ARG A 539 9.13 3.71 -8.33
CA ARG A 539 9.13 3.21 -6.95
C ARG A 539 8.89 1.72 -6.88
N GLN A 540 7.98 1.20 -7.72
CA GLN A 540 7.75 -0.24 -7.83
C GLN A 540 9.01 -1.00 -8.28
N HIS A 541 9.77 -0.45 -9.23
CA HIS A 541 11.04 -1.03 -9.67
C HIS A 541 12.10 -1.05 -8.55
N GLU A 542 12.25 0.05 -7.80
CA GLU A 542 13.15 0.10 -6.64
C GLU A 542 12.79 -0.95 -5.58
N LEU A 543 11.51 -1.08 -5.25
CA LEU A 543 11.01 -2.04 -4.27
C LEU A 543 11.11 -3.48 -4.75
N PHE A 544 10.95 -3.72 -6.06
CA PHE A 544 11.19 -5.04 -6.64
C PHE A 544 12.65 -5.46 -6.49
N ALA A 545 13.60 -4.54 -6.72
CA ALA A 545 15.02 -4.84 -6.56
C ALA A 545 15.37 -5.23 -5.11
N LEU A 546 14.83 -4.50 -4.13
CA LEU A 546 14.99 -4.80 -2.70
C LEU A 546 14.35 -6.15 -2.33
N ALA A 547 13.07 -6.34 -2.68
CA ALA A 547 12.36 -7.58 -2.43
C ALA A 547 13.07 -8.79 -3.06
N HIS A 548 13.54 -8.65 -4.30
CA HIS A 548 14.27 -9.70 -4.99
C HIS A 548 15.61 -10.01 -4.33
N ALA A 549 16.33 -9.00 -3.81
CA ALA A 549 17.56 -9.19 -3.05
C ALA A 549 17.32 -9.97 -1.75
N HIS A 550 16.35 -9.54 -0.93
CA HIS A 550 15.99 -10.24 0.31
C HIS A 550 15.49 -11.67 0.06
N TYR A 551 14.69 -11.86 -0.99
CA TYR A 551 14.24 -13.18 -1.42
C TYR A 551 15.41 -14.07 -1.87
N THR A 552 16.39 -13.52 -2.58
CA THR A 552 17.59 -14.26 -3.00
C THR A 552 18.46 -14.64 -1.80
N ALA A 553 18.57 -13.77 -0.80
CA ALA A 553 19.27 -14.07 0.46
C ALA A 553 18.60 -15.24 1.20
N LEU A 554 17.26 -15.23 1.33
CA LEU A 554 16.50 -16.36 1.90
C LEU A 554 16.75 -17.67 1.13
N LYS A 555 16.69 -17.62 -0.20
CA LYS A 555 16.93 -18.81 -1.03
C LYS A 555 18.32 -19.40 -0.84
N ARG A 556 19.34 -18.55 -0.69
CA ARG A 556 20.71 -18.98 -0.43
C ARG A 556 20.82 -19.59 0.96
N ALA A 557 20.28 -18.93 1.98
CA ALA A 557 20.32 -19.39 3.38
C ALA A 557 19.70 -20.79 3.54
N PHE A 558 18.61 -21.08 2.83
CA PHE A 558 17.89 -22.35 2.92
C PHE A 558 18.21 -23.37 1.83
N GLY A 559 19.22 -23.12 0.97
CA GLY A 559 19.62 -24.09 -0.06
C GLY A 559 18.55 -24.41 -1.10
N VAL A 560 17.68 -23.44 -1.41
CA VAL A 560 16.55 -23.64 -2.35
C VAL A 560 17.03 -24.02 -3.75
N GLN A 561 18.21 -23.55 -4.15
CA GLN A 561 18.82 -23.85 -5.45
C GLN A 561 19.23 -25.32 -5.57
N ASP A 562 19.74 -25.91 -4.50
CA ASP A 562 20.16 -27.31 -4.48
C ASP A 562 18.94 -28.24 -4.49
N ALA A 563 17.88 -27.85 -3.77
CA ALA A 563 16.60 -28.55 -3.77
C ALA A 563 15.85 -28.47 -5.10
N ALA A 564 16.13 -27.48 -5.96
CA ALA A 564 15.47 -27.29 -7.25
C ALA A 564 15.58 -28.53 -8.15
N LYS A 565 16.71 -29.26 -8.10
CA LYS A 565 16.88 -30.52 -8.86
C LYS A 565 15.86 -31.60 -8.49
N SER A 566 15.44 -31.63 -7.22
CA SER A 566 14.47 -32.60 -6.71
C SER A 566 13.01 -32.17 -6.86
N LEU A 567 12.78 -30.87 -7.05
CA LEU A 567 11.45 -30.25 -7.16
C LEU A 567 11.03 -30.01 -8.62
N THR A 568 11.97 -30.01 -9.55
CA THR A 568 11.69 -29.85 -10.98
C THR A 568 11.32 -31.20 -11.60
N PRO A 569 10.19 -31.29 -12.35
CA PRO A 569 9.84 -32.50 -13.08
C PRO A 569 10.92 -32.94 -14.06
N SER A 570 11.37 -34.19 -13.94
CA SER A 570 12.43 -34.76 -14.77
C SER A 570 12.01 -35.10 -16.21
N LEU A 571 10.72 -35.31 -16.45
CA LEU A 571 10.14 -35.70 -17.74
C LEU A 571 9.19 -34.60 -18.20
N LYS A 572 9.46 -34.02 -19.38
CA LYS A 572 8.59 -33.01 -19.98
C LYS A 572 7.27 -33.65 -20.44
N ALA A 573 6.15 -33.07 -20.02
CA ALA A 573 4.81 -33.45 -20.45
C ALA A 573 4.07 -32.23 -21.05
N PRO A 574 3.24 -32.42 -22.10
CA PRO A 574 2.41 -31.34 -22.66
C PRO A 574 1.38 -30.82 -21.65
N GLU A 575 1.00 -29.54 -21.77
CA GLU A 575 -0.01 -28.95 -20.86
C GLU A 575 -1.36 -29.67 -20.90
N LYS A 576 -1.80 -30.13 -22.06
CA LYS A 576 -3.03 -30.93 -22.19
C LYS A 576 -2.98 -32.21 -21.33
N PHE A 577 -1.82 -32.85 -21.24
CA PHE A 577 -1.63 -34.03 -20.40
C PHE A 577 -1.67 -33.66 -18.91
N LYS A 578 -0.97 -32.60 -18.51
CA LYS A 578 -0.96 -32.13 -17.11
C LYS A 578 -2.37 -31.77 -16.61
N ILE A 579 -3.18 -31.13 -17.45
CA ILE A 579 -4.60 -30.82 -17.16
C ILE A 579 -5.43 -32.10 -16.99
N GLN A 580 -5.20 -33.13 -17.83
CA GLN A 580 -5.91 -34.41 -17.68
C GLN A 580 -5.52 -35.15 -16.40
N ILE A 581 -4.24 -35.14 -16.03
CA ILE A 581 -3.76 -35.67 -14.74
C ILE A 581 -4.36 -34.90 -13.57
N CYS A 582 -4.51 -33.59 -13.70
CA CYS A 582 -5.17 -32.75 -12.70
C CYS A 582 -6.63 -33.15 -12.47
N SER A 583 -7.41 -33.41 -13.52
CA SER A 583 -8.77 -33.97 -13.37
C SER A 583 -8.78 -35.31 -12.64
N ALA A 584 -7.78 -36.17 -12.89
CA ALA A 584 -7.62 -37.41 -12.15
C ALA A 584 -7.22 -37.17 -10.69
N LEU A 585 -6.38 -36.18 -10.40
CA LEU A 585 -5.99 -35.80 -9.03
C LEU A 585 -7.19 -35.30 -8.22
N ILE A 586 -8.06 -34.47 -8.81
CA ILE A 586 -9.28 -33.98 -8.15
C ILE A 586 -10.21 -35.15 -7.79
N ALA A 587 -10.44 -36.06 -8.73
CA ALA A 587 -11.24 -37.26 -8.45
C ALA A 587 -10.57 -38.19 -7.41
N TYR A 588 -9.23 -38.25 -7.39
CA TYR A 588 -8.47 -38.96 -6.37
C TYR A 588 -8.65 -38.35 -4.96
N THR A 589 -8.74 -37.01 -4.85
CA THR A 589 -8.92 -36.36 -3.54
C THR A 589 -10.27 -36.68 -2.91
N GLU A 590 -11.33 -36.88 -3.71
CA GLU A 590 -12.63 -37.35 -3.20
C GLU A 590 -12.55 -38.76 -2.58
N VAL A 591 -11.74 -39.64 -3.20
CA VAL A 591 -11.46 -40.98 -2.65
C VAL A 591 -10.69 -40.87 -1.33
N ALA A 592 -9.66 -40.03 -1.29
CA ALA A 592 -8.86 -39.81 -0.09
C ALA A 592 -9.71 -39.25 1.06
N GLU A 593 -10.59 -38.30 0.77
CA GLU A 593 -11.48 -37.68 1.75
C GLU A 593 -12.48 -38.69 2.32
N ALA A 594 -13.14 -39.49 1.48
CA ALA A 594 -14.04 -40.54 1.94
C ALA A 594 -13.33 -41.55 2.85
N LEU A 595 -12.08 -41.92 2.53
CA LEU A 595 -11.28 -42.83 3.36
C LEU A 595 -10.83 -42.21 4.68
N SER A 596 -10.59 -40.89 4.71
CA SER A 596 -10.27 -40.15 5.94
C SER A 596 -11.46 -40.10 6.91
N GLN A 597 -12.69 -40.24 6.40
CA GLN A 597 -13.93 -40.26 7.19
C GLN A 597 -14.43 -41.68 7.50
N ASP A 598 -13.61 -42.72 7.26
CA ASP A 598 -14.00 -44.13 7.37
C ASP A 598 -15.22 -44.54 6.49
N ASN A 599 -15.52 -43.76 5.43
CA ASN A 599 -16.65 -44.00 4.55
C ASN A 599 -16.25 -44.93 3.38
N ALA A 600 -16.28 -46.24 3.63
CA ALA A 600 -15.92 -47.25 2.62
C ALA A 600 -16.81 -47.21 1.37
N GLU A 601 -18.12 -46.95 1.53
CA GLU A 601 -19.05 -46.91 0.39
C GLU A 601 -18.87 -45.63 -0.43
N GLY A 602 -18.69 -44.49 0.23
CA GLY A 602 -18.33 -43.23 -0.41
C GLY A 602 -17.02 -43.35 -1.20
N ALA A 603 -16.01 -44.02 -0.64
CA ALA A 603 -14.74 -44.27 -1.32
C ALA A 603 -14.92 -45.11 -2.59
N ARG A 604 -15.77 -46.15 -2.57
CA ARG A 604 -16.09 -46.96 -3.76
C ARG A 604 -16.84 -46.18 -4.83
N VAL A 605 -17.73 -45.27 -4.43
CA VAL A 605 -18.43 -44.37 -5.36
C VAL A 605 -17.45 -43.40 -6.02
N ALA A 606 -16.63 -42.70 -5.22
CA ALA A 606 -15.61 -41.78 -5.73
C ALA A 606 -14.57 -42.48 -6.62
N LEU A 607 -14.24 -43.74 -6.32
CA LEU A 607 -13.30 -44.55 -7.11
C LEU A 607 -13.77 -44.74 -8.56
N LYS A 608 -15.08 -44.78 -8.82
CA LYS A 608 -15.62 -44.84 -10.19
C LYS A 608 -15.28 -43.56 -10.96
N GLY A 609 -15.41 -42.40 -10.32
CA GLY A 609 -15.02 -41.10 -10.86
C GLY A 609 -13.53 -41.05 -11.18
N PHE A 610 -12.68 -41.46 -10.22
CA PHE A 610 -11.24 -41.54 -10.43
C PHE A 610 -10.86 -42.49 -11.57
N SER A 611 -11.46 -43.67 -11.64
CA SER A 611 -11.20 -44.63 -12.72
C SER A 611 -11.58 -44.08 -14.10
N ALA A 612 -12.71 -43.38 -14.21
CA ALA A 612 -13.13 -42.74 -15.45
C ALA A 612 -12.14 -41.63 -15.86
N ALA A 613 -11.75 -40.77 -14.92
CA ALA A 613 -10.78 -39.70 -15.14
C ALA A 613 -9.42 -40.27 -15.59
N LEU A 614 -8.90 -41.30 -14.91
CA LEU A 614 -7.63 -41.95 -15.25
C LEU A 614 -7.65 -42.59 -16.65
N ASN A 615 -8.78 -43.18 -17.05
CA ASN A 615 -8.92 -43.79 -18.37
C ASN A 615 -8.99 -42.75 -19.49
N SER A 616 -9.52 -41.56 -19.20
CA SER A 616 -9.62 -40.45 -20.16
C SER A 616 -8.29 -39.75 -20.47
N VAL A 617 -7.24 -40.01 -19.69
CA VAL A 617 -5.91 -39.42 -19.91
C VAL A 617 -5.28 -40.02 -21.17
N SER A 618 -4.98 -39.16 -22.13
CA SER A 618 -4.34 -39.50 -23.40
C SER A 618 -2.82 -39.43 -23.28
N ASP A 619 -2.13 -40.36 -23.93
CA ASP A 619 -0.67 -40.39 -24.08
C ASP A 619 -0.15 -39.52 -25.24
N ALA A 620 -1.04 -38.84 -25.98
CA ALA A 620 -0.70 -38.04 -27.15
C ALA A 620 0.26 -36.89 -26.80
N GLY A 621 1.40 -36.84 -27.51
CA GLY A 621 2.41 -35.79 -27.35
C GLY A 621 3.45 -36.06 -26.25
N LEU A 622 3.42 -37.22 -25.60
CA LEU A 622 4.49 -37.64 -24.69
C LEU A 622 5.71 -38.16 -25.46
N SER A 623 6.91 -37.89 -24.94
CA SER A 623 8.14 -38.55 -25.44
C SER A 623 8.10 -40.06 -25.18
N GLU A 624 8.89 -40.85 -25.89
CA GLU A 624 8.93 -42.31 -25.72
C GLU A 624 9.20 -42.74 -24.27
N LYS A 625 10.17 -42.10 -23.60
CA LYS A 625 10.47 -42.34 -22.18
C LYS A 625 9.29 -41.97 -21.27
N ALA A 626 8.64 -40.85 -21.54
CA ALA A 626 7.50 -40.37 -20.75
C ALA A 626 6.24 -41.24 -20.97
N SER A 627 6.00 -41.71 -22.19
CA SER A 627 4.89 -42.60 -22.52
C SER A 627 5.07 -43.98 -21.86
N LYS A 628 6.28 -44.55 -21.90
CA LYS A 628 6.58 -45.81 -21.19
C LYS A 628 6.38 -45.68 -19.68
N PHE A 629 6.93 -44.61 -19.09
CA PHE A 629 6.74 -44.32 -17.67
C PHE A 629 5.26 -44.15 -17.30
N TRP A 630 4.50 -43.41 -18.11
CA TRP A 630 3.06 -43.24 -17.93
C TRP A 630 2.30 -44.58 -18.01
N ALA A 631 2.58 -45.42 -19.01
CA ALA A 631 1.94 -46.71 -19.17
C ALA A 631 2.18 -47.64 -17.96
N ASP A 632 3.40 -47.65 -17.43
CA ASP A 632 3.76 -48.41 -16.25
C ASP A 632 3.00 -47.91 -15.01
N LYS A 633 2.93 -46.58 -14.80
CA LYS A 633 2.20 -45.99 -13.65
C LYS A 633 0.69 -46.10 -13.79
N LYS A 634 0.14 -45.97 -15.00
CA LYS A 634 -1.29 -46.20 -15.29
C LYS A 634 -1.67 -47.64 -14.98
N ARG A 635 -0.83 -48.62 -15.35
CA ARG A 635 -1.04 -50.03 -15.00
C ARG A 635 -1.06 -50.25 -13.48
N LEU A 636 -0.10 -49.66 -12.76
CA LEU A 636 -0.03 -49.72 -11.29
C LEU A 636 -1.28 -49.12 -10.63
N MET A 637 -1.71 -47.94 -11.06
CA MET A 637 -2.93 -47.33 -10.52
C MET A 637 -4.18 -48.16 -10.87
N THR A 638 -4.22 -48.77 -12.05
CA THR A 638 -5.33 -49.64 -12.48
C THR A 638 -5.41 -50.92 -11.65
N SER A 639 -4.26 -51.51 -11.26
CA SER A 639 -4.25 -52.64 -10.32
C SER A 639 -4.73 -52.22 -8.93
N GLY A 640 -4.32 -51.04 -8.44
CA GLY A 640 -4.83 -50.49 -7.18
C GLY A 640 -6.34 -50.25 -7.19
N ILE A 641 -6.91 -49.75 -8.30
CA ILE A 641 -8.36 -49.62 -8.48
C ILE A 641 -9.06 -50.99 -8.39
N ALA A 642 -8.48 -52.03 -9.01
CA ALA A 642 -9.03 -53.38 -8.95
C ALA A 642 -8.97 -53.97 -7.54
N GLU A 643 -7.88 -53.74 -6.80
CA GLU A 643 -7.74 -54.14 -5.39
C GLU A 643 -8.81 -53.47 -4.51
N MET A 644 -9.00 -52.16 -4.64
CA MET A 644 -10.02 -51.43 -3.88
C MET A 644 -11.44 -51.91 -4.18
N ARG A 645 -11.73 -52.23 -5.45
CA ARG A 645 -13.05 -52.71 -5.86
C ARG A 645 -13.37 -54.10 -5.28
N ASN A 646 -12.35 -54.97 -5.20
CA ASN A 646 -12.51 -56.36 -4.76
C ASN A 646 -12.35 -56.52 -3.24
N ALA A 647 -11.90 -55.49 -2.53
CA ALA A 647 -11.73 -55.52 -1.08
C ALA A 647 -13.08 -55.64 -0.34
N SER A 648 -13.14 -56.55 0.62
CA SER A 648 -14.31 -56.78 1.48
C SER A 648 -14.41 -55.77 2.64
N ASP A 649 -13.28 -55.21 3.08
CA ASP A 649 -13.17 -54.31 4.23
C ASP A 649 -12.43 -53.00 3.88
N ILE A 650 -12.54 -52.01 4.77
CA ILE A 650 -11.92 -50.69 4.56
C ILE A 650 -10.38 -50.76 4.57
N GLU A 651 -9.79 -51.70 5.29
CA GLU A 651 -8.33 -51.90 5.30
C GLU A 651 -7.82 -52.39 3.95
N GLY A 652 -8.53 -53.31 3.29
CA GLY A 652 -8.24 -53.71 1.92
C GLY A 652 -8.38 -52.55 0.93
N ILE A 653 -9.40 -51.70 1.11
CA ILE A 653 -9.57 -50.48 0.29
C ILE A 653 -8.38 -49.51 0.51
N ARG A 654 -7.90 -49.34 1.74
CA ARG A 654 -6.74 -48.49 2.05
C ARG A 654 -5.44 -49.01 1.44
N LYS A 655 -5.24 -50.33 1.38
CA LYS A 655 -4.09 -50.94 0.69
C LYS A 655 -4.11 -50.64 -0.81
N GLY A 656 -5.27 -50.80 -1.46
CA GLY A 656 -5.40 -50.44 -2.87
C GLY A 656 -5.23 -48.94 -3.12
N PHE A 657 -5.70 -48.09 -2.20
CA PHE A 657 -5.49 -46.63 -2.26
C PHE A 657 -4.01 -46.27 -2.15
N PHE A 658 -3.23 -46.94 -1.30
CA PHE A 658 -1.77 -46.75 -1.22
C PHE A 658 -1.10 -47.00 -2.58
N THR A 659 -1.49 -48.05 -3.29
CA THR A 659 -0.98 -48.35 -4.65
C THR A 659 -1.30 -47.23 -5.64
N ILE A 660 -2.54 -46.72 -5.62
CA ILE A 660 -2.95 -45.59 -6.46
C ILE A 660 -2.14 -44.33 -6.11
N SER A 661 -2.05 -44.04 -4.82
CA SER A 661 -1.38 -42.86 -4.26
C SER A 661 0.09 -42.78 -4.69
N ASN A 662 0.83 -43.88 -4.58
CA ASN A 662 2.23 -43.94 -5.02
C ASN A 662 2.36 -43.75 -6.54
N GLY A 663 1.46 -44.36 -7.32
CA GLY A 663 1.45 -44.18 -8.77
C GLY A 663 1.23 -42.73 -9.17
N LEU A 664 0.27 -42.06 -8.54
CA LEU A 664 -0.06 -40.67 -8.82
C LEU A 664 1.02 -39.70 -8.33
N LEU A 665 1.61 -39.95 -7.16
CA LEU A 665 2.74 -39.19 -6.62
C LEU A 665 3.96 -39.24 -7.54
N ASP A 666 4.27 -40.42 -8.08
CA ASP A 666 5.38 -40.57 -9.02
C ASP A 666 5.15 -39.81 -10.33
N VAL A 667 3.91 -39.83 -10.84
CA VAL A 667 3.53 -39.03 -12.01
C VAL A 667 3.65 -37.54 -11.69
N ALA A 668 3.13 -37.10 -10.54
CA ALA A 668 3.21 -35.72 -10.08
C ALA A 668 4.67 -35.23 -10.00
N LYS A 669 5.55 -36.01 -9.37
CA LYS A 669 6.97 -35.67 -9.19
C LYS A 669 7.76 -35.67 -10.49
N LYS A 670 7.55 -36.67 -11.36
CA LYS A 670 8.38 -36.83 -12.56
C LYS A 670 7.87 -36.07 -13.77
N MET A 671 6.56 -35.89 -13.91
CA MET A 671 5.93 -35.29 -15.10
C MET A 671 5.30 -33.91 -14.83
N GLY A 672 5.09 -33.55 -13.56
CA GLY A 672 4.43 -32.30 -13.16
C GLY A 672 2.91 -32.36 -13.28
N ILE A 673 2.22 -31.44 -12.61
CA ILE A 673 0.76 -31.25 -12.65
C ILE A 673 0.48 -29.78 -12.94
N SER A 674 -0.68 -29.47 -13.54
CA SER A 674 -1.17 -28.10 -13.71
C SER A 674 -2.54 -27.96 -13.03
N LEU A 675 -2.62 -27.15 -11.97
CA LEU A 675 -3.81 -26.97 -11.13
C LEU A 675 -3.95 -25.48 -10.76
N SER A 676 -5.18 -25.00 -10.66
CA SER A 676 -5.48 -23.69 -10.06
C SER A 676 -5.47 -23.81 -8.53
N GLY A 677 -4.33 -24.14 -7.93
CA GLY A 677 -4.20 -24.38 -6.48
C GLY A 677 -2.92 -25.14 -6.13
N ASP A 678 -2.54 -25.15 -4.86
CA ASP A 678 -1.33 -25.84 -4.40
C ASP A 678 -1.58 -27.34 -4.19
N VAL A 679 -0.55 -28.17 -4.35
CA VAL A 679 -0.61 -29.62 -4.10
C VAL A 679 0.52 -29.99 -3.16
N TYR A 680 0.19 -30.76 -2.13
CA TYR A 680 1.10 -31.14 -1.06
C TYR A 680 1.27 -32.65 -1.01
N GLU A 681 2.51 -33.08 -0.80
CA GLU A 681 2.85 -34.45 -0.42
C GLU A 681 2.74 -34.59 1.08
N MET A 682 1.77 -35.38 1.52
CA MET A 682 1.57 -35.77 2.91
C MET A 682 2.21 -37.12 3.19
N HIS A 683 2.68 -37.33 4.42
CA HIS A 683 3.27 -38.60 4.85
C HIS A 683 2.76 -39.03 6.22
N CYS A 684 2.47 -40.31 6.38
CA CYS A 684 2.15 -40.94 7.65
C CYS A 684 3.19 -42.03 7.91
N PRO A 685 4.08 -41.88 8.91
CA PRO A 685 5.15 -42.85 9.17
C PRO A 685 4.62 -44.17 9.76
N MET A 686 3.49 -44.16 10.46
CA MET A 686 2.92 -45.33 11.15
C MET A 686 2.06 -46.23 10.25
N ALA A 687 1.74 -45.79 9.03
CA ALA A 687 0.88 -46.54 8.14
C ALA A 687 1.51 -47.90 7.76
N PHE A 688 0.66 -48.93 7.70
CA PHE A 688 1.03 -50.31 7.31
C PHE A 688 2.22 -50.89 8.11
N ASP A 689 2.09 -50.96 9.44
CA ASP A 689 3.10 -51.51 10.35
C ASP A 689 4.43 -50.73 10.30
N ASN A 690 4.36 -49.40 10.39
CA ASN A 690 5.52 -48.50 10.35
C ASN A 690 6.33 -48.54 9.03
N LYS A 691 5.73 -49.02 7.94
CA LYS A 691 6.34 -48.94 6.59
C LYS A 691 6.21 -47.54 5.99
N GLY A 692 5.27 -46.75 6.50
CA GLY A 692 5.00 -45.40 6.05
C GLY A 692 4.18 -45.36 4.77
N ALA A 693 3.35 -44.32 4.62
CA ALA A 693 2.55 -44.10 3.43
C ALA A 693 2.42 -42.62 3.08
N THR A 694 2.43 -42.32 1.79
CA THR A 694 2.28 -40.95 1.28
C THR A 694 0.96 -40.76 0.55
N TRP A 695 0.44 -39.53 0.54
CA TRP A 695 -0.71 -39.15 -0.26
C TRP A 695 -0.65 -37.70 -0.73
N LEU A 696 -1.52 -37.34 -1.67
CA LEU A 696 -1.61 -35.99 -2.23
C LEU A 696 -2.85 -35.27 -1.70
N GLN A 697 -2.73 -33.98 -1.41
CA GLN A 697 -3.83 -33.11 -0.98
C GLN A 697 -3.66 -31.69 -1.50
N GLN A 698 -4.75 -30.90 -1.56
CA GLN A 698 -4.76 -29.53 -2.08
C GLN A 698 -4.56 -28.43 -1.01
N ASP A 699 -4.41 -28.83 0.25
CA ASP A 699 -4.20 -27.92 1.39
C ASP A 699 -3.36 -28.61 2.46
N GLU A 700 -2.91 -27.84 3.46
CA GLU A 700 -2.00 -28.30 4.52
C GLU A 700 -2.71 -28.98 5.70
N SER A 701 -4.04 -28.93 5.76
CA SER A 701 -4.80 -29.50 6.87
C SER A 701 -4.91 -31.02 6.74
N ILE A 702 -4.04 -31.73 7.45
CA ILE A 702 -3.85 -33.18 7.31
C ILE A 702 -5.18 -33.94 7.49
N ARG A 703 -5.58 -34.69 6.46
CA ARG A 703 -6.70 -35.64 6.51
C ARG A 703 -6.18 -37.01 6.13
N ASN A 704 -5.92 -37.85 7.13
CA ASN A 704 -5.22 -39.12 6.95
C ASN A 704 -6.16 -40.21 6.37
N PRO A 705 -5.98 -40.64 5.11
CA PRO A 705 -6.84 -41.65 4.49
C PRO A 705 -6.58 -43.07 5.00
N TYR A 706 -5.44 -43.31 5.66
CA TYR A 706 -5.00 -44.64 6.09
C TYR A 706 -5.47 -45.02 7.50
N PHE A 707 -5.68 -44.03 8.37
CA PHE A 707 -6.19 -44.27 9.72
C PHE A 707 -7.61 -43.74 9.96
N GLY A 708 -8.14 -42.90 9.07
CA GLY A 708 -9.51 -42.41 9.15
C GLY A 708 -9.76 -41.59 10.41
N SER A 709 -10.93 -41.75 11.02
CA SER A 709 -11.33 -41.04 12.24
C SER A 709 -10.42 -41.33 13.44
N LYS A 710 -9.76 -42.49 13.48
CA LYS A 710 -8.87 -42.86 14.60
C LYS A 710 -7.67 -41.92 14.76
N MET A 711 -7.16 -41.40 13.64
CA MET A 711 -5.99 -40.50 13.63
C MET A 711 -6.11 -39.48 12.49
N PHE A 712 -7.26 -38.80 12.43
CA PHE A 712 -7.66 -37.96 11.29
C PHE A 712 -6.62 -36.89 10.92
N ASN A 713 -6.08 -36.19 11.93
CA ASN A 713 -5.08 -35.13 11.75
C ASN A 713 -3.63 -35.61 11.88
N CYS A 714 -3.38 -36.93 11.92
CA CYS A 714 -2.04 -37.47 12.14
C CYS A 714 -1.27 -37.63 10.82
N GLY A 715 -0.08 -37.05 10.75
CA GLY A 715 0.82 -37.10 9.61
C GLY A 715 1.74 -35.90 9.62
N GLU A 716 2.50 -35.73 8.55
CA GLU A 716 3.33 -34.55 8.30
C GLU A 716 3.23 -34.11 6.84
N VAL A 717 3.31 -32.80 6.61
CA VAL A 717 3.43 -32.21 5.27
C VAL A 717 4.91 -32.29 4.86
N LYS A 718 5.25 -33.14 3.88
CA LYS A 718 6.64 -33.29 3.43
C LYS A 718 7.08 -32.13 2.56
N LYS A 719 6.32 -31.81 1.52
CA LYS A 719 6.66 -30.74 0.57
C LYS A 719 5.47 -30.34 -0.30
N GLN A 720 5.53 -29.12 -0.82
CA GLN A 720 4.72 -28.70 -1.95
C GLN A 720 5.27 -29.36 -3.23
N LEU A 721 4.38 -29.74 -4.14
CA LEU A 721 4.73 -30.32 -5.44
C LEU A 721 4.49 -29.32 -6.56
N ALA A 722 5.13 -29.58 -7.71
CA ALA A 722 5.09 -28.72 -8.88
C ALA A 722 3.67 -28.57 -9.43
N VAL A 723 3.22 -27.31 -9.46
CA VAL A 723 1.98 -26.87 -10.11
C VAL A 723 2.34 -25.83 -11.17
N ASP A 724 2.30 -26.24 -12.44
CA ASP A 724 2.56 -25.37 -13.59
C ASP A 724 1.32 -24.63 -14.08
#